data_AF-A0A954AK37-F1
#
_entry.id   AF-A0A954AK37-F1
#
_cell.length_a   1.000
_cell.length_b   1.000
_cell.length_c   1.000
_cell.angle_alpha   90.00
_cell.angle_beta   90.00
_cell.angle_gamma   90.00
#
_symmetry.space_group_name_H-M   'P 1'
#
loop_
_entity.id
_entity.type
_entity.pdbx_description
1 polymer ?
#
loop_
_entity_poly.entity_id
_entity_poly.type
_entity_poly.pdbx_seq_one_letter_code
_entity_poly.pdbx_strand_id
1 'polypeptide(L)'
;MIQDKNCPPLVGHLLALALAATVACSSLAAQTVTFDVTAPAYGANPNDDMDDTLAIRAAFQAAIASPANDVEVILPKGTYDLCDPNVFQPYSLGPIWVSGSNQNAAAREGILDATNLTKNLTIRGNTGVARLVLHGFDPAAKSWAEAGPATGVGTIGQGGYPPFVFFDGCTGDLTLRDLEITMPEGNRPWLQGRITALHYPDHGAWIDLEVLDPNMDLPTAGPEHRWSHMWGFHDQGINTPGAVRSTMYAAIEYGNAQAEADNLQARVSVLAPRGTSGQIVRVACPDVPYSMQFPGRPDQLVVGQLLLVGYCFQESSTMHFRNCGNVLVEDVSIRVAPAQAIIARRIDGDFTARRVNFLPEPGMWASASRDASGTSGVRGNVTFEDCEVERIGDDFVNVFDNYFEFDSALRCTDGTWWSKIEIGDVIEVRSQDNLTLIGTGTASAPVRTINDVLQLSGSPDWMTLITPTTRVFNRSAFPQTTKITGNHLRYGRSFGIRISVPNATISDNVIEYQSNAGMMIHNPTIDLINPGPFGSNDNIGESPHNAIVRRNVFRNCCTEISQFAVLADLVVHAAYPGTFMGNPTNIGQAYSSPTPVIQGVTIEDNEFTGSRFAAMEINSIAAPGATIRGNRIHDVSFDRAGAPNDAYWDQANFAIHVESTASGIIENNSVTGRFTSLVGLANANNVTVGSNNGMAIQRVSDACSGTPVDIDIRPVRNPVVTGTSEPLLAVTGLDPALQAIVIIAAPNSKASVGNCPDVLINGTGVPVAVDSDGNATFPIQYSVGSIGTTAWYQALQLDPATGWRVSGILAITPY
;
A
#
# COMPACT_ATOMS: atom_id res chain seq x y z
N MET A 1 -57.90 31.66 25.07
CA MET A 1 -57.64 32.91 24.33
C MET A 1 -58.48 32.89 23.06
N ILE A 2 -59.09 34.04 22.76
CA ILE A 2 -60.37 34.22 22.08
C ILE A 2 -60.26 34.02 20.55
N GLN A 3 -61.10 33.17 19.97
CA GLN A 3 -61.34 33.10 18.52
C GLN A 3 -62.30 34.22 18.12
N ASP A 4 -61.76 35.28 17.53
CA ASP A 4 -62.55 36.34 16.91
C ASP A 4 -62.92 35.93 15.47
N LYS A 5 -64.22 35.77 15.20
CA LYS A 5 -64.76 35.24 13.93
C LYS A 5 -64.80 36.27 12.79
N ASN A 6 -64.29 37.48 13.02
CA ASN A 6 -64.36 38.58 12.05
C ASN A 6 -63.00 39.05 11.51
N CYS A 7 -61.91 38.33 11.76
CA CYS A 7 -60.61 38.65 11.14
C CYS A 7 -60.46 37.89 9.81
N PRO A 8 -60.31 38.57 8.65
CA PRO A 8 -60.03 37.89 7.39
C PRO A 8 -58.74 37.06 7.50
N PRO A 9 -58.58 35.95 6.75
CA PRO A 9 -57.54 34.98 7.00
C PRO A 9 -56.15 35.54 6.62
N LEU A 10 -55.56 36.31 7.53
CA LEU A 10 -54.19 36.81 7.45
C LEU A 10 -53.19 35.64 7.38
N VAL A 11 -53.54 34.52 8.01
CA VAL A 11 -52.74 33.29 8.02
C VAL A 11 -52.61 32.72 6.61
N GLY A 12 -53.65 32.77 5.78
CA GLY A 12 -53.59 32.28 4.39
C GLY A 12 -52.67 33.11 3.50
N HIS A 13 -52.65 34.43 3.69
CA HIS A 13 -51.78 35.32 2.92
C HIS A 13 -50.32 35.26 3.39
N LEU A 14 -50.07 35.10 4.70
CA LEU A 14 -48.71 34.88 5.22
C LEU A 14 -48.16 33.52 4.81
N LEU A 15 -49.00 32.47 4.79
CA LEU A 15 -48.57 31.16 4.29
C LEU A 15 -48.30 31.21 2.78
N ALA A 16 -49.13 31.91 2.00
CA ALA A 16 -48.91 32.08 0.57
C ALA A 16 -47.67 32.94 0.26
N LEU A 17 -47.39 34.00 1.04
CA LEU A 17 -46.16 34.78 0.90
C LEU A 17 -44.93 33.99 1.36
N ALA A 18 -45.02 33.22 2.44
CA ALA A 18 -43.93 32.35 2.87
C ALA A 18 -43.68 31.26 1.82
N LEU A 19 -44.72 30.63 1.27
CA LEU A 19 -44.58 29.62 0.22
C LEU A 19 -44.05 30.23 -1.08
N ALA A 20 -44.52 31.41 -1.50
CA ALA A 20 -44.03 32.12 -2.67
C ALA A 20 -42.58 32.61 -2.48
N ALA A 21 -42.20 33.09 -1.29
CA ALA A 21 -40.83 33.44 -0.95
C ALA A 21 -39.94 32.19 -0.91
N THR A 22 -40.42 31.06 -0.38
CA THR A 22 -39.66 29.81 -0.35
C THR A 22 -39.46 29.26 -1.76
N VAL A 23 -40.49 29.31 -2.63
CA VAL A 23 -40.43 28.89 -4.04
C VAL A 23 -39.54 29.83 -4.87
N ALA A 24 -39.62 31.14 -4.66
CA ALA A 24 -38.76 32.11 -5.34
C ALA A 24 -37.29 32.03 -4.86
N CYS A 25 -37.06 31.65 -3.60
CA CYS A 25 -35.71 31.45 -3.05
C CYS A 25 -35.10 30.11 -3.48
N SER A 26 -35.92 29.09 -3.80
CA SER A 26 -35.46 27.78 -4.28
C SER A 26 -35.36 27.66 -5.80
N SER A 27 -35.88 28.62 -6.58
CA SER A 27 -35.73 28.65 -8.04
C SER A 27 -34.55 29.48 -8.55
N LEU A 28 -33.79 30.13 -7.65
CA LEU A 28 -32.44 30.60 -7.97
C LEU A 28 -31.51 29.40 -7.90
N ALA A 29 -31.66 28.47 -8.86
CA ALA A 29 -30.61 27.50 -9.13
C ALA A 29 -29.33 28.32 -9.29
N ALA A 30 -28.37 28.09 -8.39
CA ALA A 30 -27.14 28.86 -8.35
C ALA A 30 -26.54 28.83 -9.75
N GLN A 31 -26.50 29.99 -10.38
CA GLN A 31 -26.00 30.10 -11.74
C GLN A 31 -24.50 29.82 -11.68
N THR A 32 -24.08 28.67 -12.22
CA THR A 32 -22.67 28.37 -12.39
C THR A 32 -22.06 29.42 -13.32
N VAL A 33 -21.02 30.10 -12.85
CA VAL A 33 -20.27 31.06 -13.69
C VAL A 33 -19.06 30.35 -14.27
N THR A 34 -18.96 30.40 -15.59
CA THR A 34 -17.93 29.69 -16.35
C THR A 34 -16.79 30.63 -16.77
N PHE A 35 -15.56 30.15 -16.63
CA PHE A 35 -14.31 30.83 -16.96
C PHE A 35 -13.54 29.97 -17.97
N ASP A 36 -13.64 30.29 -19.25
CA ASP A 36 -12.91 29.61 -20.33
C ASP A 36 -11.49 30.17 -20.43
N VAL A 37 -10.46 29.36 -20.20
CA VAL A 37 -9.05 29.80 -20.20
C VAL A 37 -8.60 30.39 -21.55
N THR A 38 -9.27 30.05 -22.65
CA THR A 38 -8.96 30.56 -24.00
C THR A 38 -9.68 31.87 -24.34
N ALA A 39 -10.58 32.33 -23.45
CA ALA A 39 -11.25 33.60 -23.66
C ALA A 39 -10.21 34.73 -23.81
N PRO A 40 -10.45 35.75 -24.66
CA PRO A 40 -9.51 36.86 -24.87
C PRO A 40 -9.06 37.59 -23.59
N ALA A 41 -9.82 37.45 -22.49
CA ALA A 41 -9.48 38.01 -21.19
C ALA A 41 -8.33 37.29 -20.47
N TYR A 42 -8.04 36.03 -20.83
CA TYR A 42 -7.02 35.19 -20.18
C TYR A 42 -5.95 34.75 -21.18
N GLY A 43 -6.35 34.34 -22.38
CA GLY A 43 -5.45 34.18 -23.53
C GLY A 43 -4.66 32.89 -23.61
N ALA A 44 -5.08 31.81 -22.94
CA ALA A 44 -4.45 30.50 -23.13
C ALA A 44 -4.69 30.01 -24.57
N ASN A 45 -3.69 29.42 -25.20
CA ASN A 45 -3.76 29.03 -26.60
C ASN A 45 -3.26 27.59 -26.79
N PRO A 46 -4.15 26.59 -26.69
CA PRO A 46 -3.71 25.22 -26.71
C PRO A 46 -3.06 24.85 -28.04
N ASN A 47 -2.03 23.99 -27.97
CA ASN A 47 -1.25 23.43 -29.07
C ASN A 47 -0.35 24.44 -29.81
N ASP A 48 0.12 25.49 -29.14
CA ASP A 48 1.10 26.43 -29.70
C ASP A 48 2.52 26.27 -29.15
N ASP A 49 2.74 25.28 -28.27
CA ASP A 49 3.99 24.99 -27.57
C ASP A 49 4.50 26.19 -26.73
N MET A 50 3.61 27.13 -26.36
CA MET A 50 3.91 28.29 -25.52
C MET A 50 3.38 28.08 -24.10
N ASP A 51 4.01 28.77 -23.14
CA ASP A 51 3.60 28.67 -21.74
C ASP A 51 2.22 29.30 -21.48
N ASP A 52 1.25 28.47 -21.08
CA ASP A 52 -0.13 28.83 -20.75
C ASP A 52 -0.33 29.14 -19.26
N THR A 53 0.70 29.00 -18.41
CA THR A 53 0.59 29.07 -16.95
C THR A 53 -0.09 30.35 -16.47
N LEU A 54 0.34 31.51 -16.97
CA LEU A 54 -0.22 32.80 -16.56
C LEU A 54 -1.68 32.98 -16.98
N ALA A 55 -2.03 32.51 -18.17
CA ALA A 55 -3.40 32.61 -18.69
C ALA A 55 -4.37 31.75 -17.87
N ILE A 56 -3.99 30.49 -17.62
CA ILE A 56 -4.79 29.58 -16.80
C ILE A 56 -4.94 30.12 -15.37
N ARG A 57 -3.87 30.64 -14.77
CA ARG A 57 -3.94 31.30 -13.47
C ARG A 57 -4.86 32.50 -13.44
N ALA A 58 -4.83 33.34 -14.47
CA ALA A 58 -5.70 34.51 -14.54
C ALA A 58 -7.18 34.10 -14.57
N ALA A 59 -7.53 33.06 -15.34
CA ALA A 59 -8.88 32.50 -15.35
C ALA A 59 -9.27 31.93 -13.98
N PHE A 60 -8.35 31.22 -13.34
CA PHE A 60 -8.55 30.63 -12.04
C PHE A 60 -8.78 31.66 -10.94
N GLN A 61 -7.95 32.71 -10.89
CA GLN A 61 -8.10 33.82 -9.95
C GLN A 61 -9.41 34.59 -10.20
N ALA A 62 -9.84 34.73 -11.45
CA ALA A 62 -11.15 35.30 -11.76
C ALA A 62 -12.30 34.43 -11.24
N ALA A 63 -12.18 33.10 -11.33
CA ALA A 63 -13.14 32.17 -10.75
C ALA A 63 -13.20 32.30 -9.22
N ILE A 64 -12.05 32.32 -8.55
CA ILE A 64 -11.96 32.54 -7.09
C ILE A 64 -12.57 33.89 -6.69
N ALA A 65 -12.35 34.95 -7.46
CA ALA A 65 -12.88 36.29 -7.18
C ALA A 65 -14.38 36.46 -7.51
N SER A 66 -14.97 35.57 -8.31
CA SER A 66 -16.38 35.61 -8.71
C SER A 66 -17.33 35.65 -7.52
N PRO A 67 -18.40 36.46 -7.50
CA PRO A 67 -19.37 36.42 -6.40
C PRO A 67 -20.25 35.15 -6.38
N ALA A 68 -20.17 34.30 -7.42
CA ALA A 68 -20.95 33.06 -7.50
C ALA A 68 -20.43 32.01 -6.51
N ASN A 69 -21.34 31.18 -5.99
CA ASN A 69 -20.99 30.03 -5.14
C ASN A 69 -20.51 28.84 -5.97
N ASP A 70 -20.96 28.72 -7.21
CA ASP A 70 -20.57 27.66 -8.13
C ASP A 70 -19.80 28.29 -9.29
N VAL A 71 -18.53 27.93 -9.40
CA VAL A 71 -17.65 28.41 -10.48
C VAL A 71 -17.05 27.23 -11.23
N GLU A 72 -16.94 27.40 -12.54
CA GLU A 72 -16.38 26.39 -13.41
C GLU A 72 -15.24 26.99 -14.25
N VAL A 73 -14.05 26.39 -14.19
CA VAL A 73 -12.93 26.73 -15.06
C VAL A 73 -12.86 25.68 -16.16
N ILE A 74 -12.96 26.14 -17.41
CA ILE A 74 -12.98 25.28 -18.59
C ILE A 74 -11.65 25.40 -19.34
N LEU A 75 -11.06 24.24 -19.62
CA LEU A 75 -9.94 24.08 -20.53
C LEU A 75 -10.44 23.39 -21.81
N PRO A 76 -10.67 24.13 -22.91
CA PRO A 76 -10.99 23.52 -24.19
C PRO A 76 -10.00 22.41 -24.58
N LYS A 77 -10.44 21.46 -25.42
CA LYS A 77 -9.58 20.38 -25.88
C LYS A 77 -8.29 20.92 -26.52
N GLY A 78 -7.16 20.39 -26.07
CA GLY A 78 -5.84 20.63 -26.67
C GLY A 78 -4.73 20.39 -25.66
N THR A 79 -3.50 20.61 -26.09
CA THR A 79 -2.30 20.56 -25.24
C THR A 79 -1.99 21.93 -24.69
N TYR A 80 -1.79 22.04 -23.38
CA TYR A 80 -1.36 23.26 -22.69
C TYR A 80 -0.01 23.01 -22.05
N ASP A 81 0.96 23.87 -22.35
CA ASP A 81 2.31 23.77 -21.83
C ASP A 81 2.45 24.66 -20.60
N LEU A 82 2.83 24.07 -19.47
CA LEU A 82 2.87 24.76 -18.18
C LEU A 82 4.31 24.84 -17.68
N CYS A 83 4.88 26.04 -17.80
CA CYS A 83 6.22 26.38 -17.35
C CYS A 83 6.10 27.38 -16.20
N ASP A 84 6.46 26.99 -14.98
CA ASP A 84 6.45 27.95 -13.88
C ASP A 84 7.84 28.29 -13.34
N PRO A 85 8.46 29.38 -13.84
CA PRO A 85 9.73 29.84 -13.29
C PRO A 85 9.62 30.44 -11.88
N ASN A 86 8.43 30.88 -11.46
CA ASN A 86 8.22 31.68 -10.25
C ASN A 86 7.70 30.90 -9.05
N VAL A 87 7.14 29.71 -9.24
CA VAL A 87 6.58 28.89 -8.14
C VAL A 87 7.62 28.46 -7.09
N PHE A 88 8.90 28.56 -7.42
CA PHE A 88 9.98 28.31 -6.45
C PHE A 88 10.32 29.52 -5.56
N GLN A 89 9.62 30.65 -5.68
CA GLN A 89 9.78 31.74 -4.72
C GLN A 89 9.19 31.27 -3.37
N PRO A 90 9.99 31.08 -2.31
CA PRO A 90 9.47 30.71 -1.00
C PRO A 90 8.60 31.87 -0.49
N TYR A 91 7.28 31.73 -0.61
CA TYR A 91 6.35 32.66 0.02
C TYR A 91 6.50 32.57 1.55
N SER A 92 6.29 33.70 2.24
CA SER A 92 6.35 33.80 3.71
C SER A 92 5.10 33.23 4.42
N LEU A 93 4.30 32.42 3.72
CA LEU A 93 3.25 31.62 4.34
C LEU A 93 3.95 30.47 5.08
N GLY A 94 3.48 30.15 6.29
CA GLY A 94 4.14 29.14 7.13
C GLY A 94 4.38 27.80 6.42
N PRO A 95 5.27 26.95 6.96
CA PRO A 95 5.74 25.74 6.31
C PRO A 95 4.60 24.84 5.80
N ILE A 96 4.62 24.51 4.51
CA ILE A 96 3.73 23.52 3.91
C ILE A 96 4.41 22.16 4.01
N TRP A 97 3.79 21.29 4.79
CA TRP A 97 4.28 19.94 5.04
C TRP A 97 3.54 18.96 4.14
N VAL A 98 4.24 18.47 3.11
CA VAL A 98 3.85 17.24 2.41
C VAL A 98 4.31 16.06 3.29
N SER A 99 3.77 14.86 3.10
CA SER A 99 4.13 13.71 3.94
C SER A 99 4.87 12.72 3.08
N GLY A 100 5.88 12.12 3.69
CA GLY A 100 6.95 11.39 3.05
C GLY A 100 8.13 12.30 2.72
N SER A 101 7.88 13.57 2.51
CA SER A 101 8.88 14.55 2.11
C SER A 101 9.91 14.93 3.15
N ASN A 102 11.10 15.27 2.68
CA ASN A 102 12.11 15.89 3.52
C ASN A 102 11.61 17.27 4.02
N GLN A 103 12.09 17.63 5.20
CA GLN A 103 11.43 18.56 6.12
C GLN A 103 11.57 20.07 5.79
N ASN A 104 11.77 20.45 4.53
CA ASN A 104 12.02 21.85 4.15
C ASN A 104 10.76 22.57 3.62
N ALA A 105 9.79 22.79 4.51
CA ALA A 105 9.19 24.06 4.93
C ALA A 105 9.07 25.31 4.00
N ALA A 106 9.25 25.25 2.69
CA ALA A 106 8.92 26.38 1.81
C ALA A 106 7.43 26.35 1.41
N ALA A 107 6.73 27.48 1.51
CA ALA A 107 5.40 27.62 0.92
C ALA A 107 5.47 27.28 -0.58
N ARG A 108 4.60 26.39 -1.02
CA ARG A 108 4.47 25.98 -2.42
C ARG A 108 3.16 26.53 -2.94
N GLU A 109 3.24 27.31 -4.00
CA GLU A 109 2.07 27.61 -4.81
C GLU A 109 1.90 26.45 -5.80
N GLY A 110 0.66 25.99 -5.98
CA GLY A 110 0.34 25.17 -7.14
C GLY A 110 0.37 26.00 -8.42
N ILE A 111 0.39 25.36 -9.58
CA ILE A 111 -0.03 26.05 -10.81
C ILE A 111 -1.49 26.50 -10.67
N LEU A 112 -2.31 25.59 -10.14
CA LEU A 112 -3.67 25.84 -9.70
C LEU A 112 -3.71 25.85 -8.16
N ASP A 113 -3.86 27.04 -7.58
CA ASP A 113 -3.95 27.24 -6.13
C ASP A 113 -5.25 27.96 -5.76
N ALA A 114 -6.11 27.24 -5.03
CA ALA A 114 -7.42 27.71 -4.54
C ALA A 114 -7.46 27.77 -3.01
N THR A 115 -6.33 28.00 -2.36
CA THR A 115 -6.24 27.94 -0.91
C THR A 115 -7.31 28.81 -0.22
N ASN A 116 -8.03 28.23 0.74
CA ASN A 116 -9.18 28.79 1.46
C ASN A 116 -10.44 29.06 0.61
N LEU A 117 -10.63 28.36 -0.51
CA LEU A 117 -11.82 28.53 -1.33
C LEU A 117 -13.08 28.01 -0.62
N THR A 118 -14.06 28.89 -0.43
CA THR A 118 -15.34 28.54 0.21
C THR A 118 -16.46 28.22 -0.78
N LYS A 119 -16.14 28.19 -2.07
CA LYS A 119 -17.06 28.00 -3.21
C LYS A 119 -16.88 26.62 -3.80
N ASN A 120 -17.92 26.15 -4.47
CA ASN A 120 -17.83 24.96 -5.30
C ASN A 120 -17.06 25.32 -6.57
N LEU A 121 -16.02 24.55 -6.86
CA LEU A 121 -15.14 24.74 -7.99
C LEU A 121 -15.07 23.47 -8.81
N THR A 122 -15.43 23.58 -10.08
CA THR A 122 -15.17 22.55 -11.08
C THR A 122 -14.09 23.01 -12.04
N ILE A 123 -13.09 22.15 -12.28
CA ILE A 123 -12.06 22.34 -13.30
C ILE A 123 -12.23 21.20 -14.30
N ARG A 124 -12.45 21.53 -15.57
CA ARG A 124 -12.66 20.49 -16.56
C ARG A 124 -12.13 20.75 -17.96
N GLY A 125 -11.82 19.66 -18.65
CA GLY A 125 -11.73 19.64 -20.11
C GLY A 125 -13.08 19.92 -20.77
N ASN A 126 -13.13 20.70 -21.86
CA ASN A 126 -14.36 20.86 -22.66
C ASN A 126 -14.34 19.95 -23.89
N THR A 127 -15.40 19.14 -24.07
CA THR A 127 -15.66 18.38 -25.32
C THR A 127 -14.49 17.48 -25.79
N GLY A 128 -13.72 16.96 -24.83
CA GLY A 128 -12.53 16.14 -25.05
C GLY A 128 -11.54 16.34 -23.91
N VAL A 129 -10.43 15.60 -23.98
CA VAL A 129 -9.37 15.65 -22.95
C VAL A 129 -8.50 16.89 -23.16
N ALA A 130 -8.37 17.72 -22.13
CA ALA A 130 -7.35 18.78 -22.07
C ALA A 130 -6.05 18.16 -21.52
N ARG A 131 -4.98 18.18 -22.32
CA ARG A 131 -3.68 17.62 -21.96
C ARG A 131 -2.79 18.71 -21.40
N LEU A 132 -2.29 18.53 -20.19
CA LEU A 132 -1.48 19.49 -19.44
C LEU A 132 -0.06 18.94 -19.33
N VAL A 133 0.89 19.64 -19.95
CA VAL A 133 2.30 19.24 -19.99
C VAL A 133 3.06 20.07 -18.96
N LEU A 134 3.49 19.42 -17.88
CA LEU A 134 4.22 20.06 -16.80
C LEU A 134 5.71 20.05 -17.11
N HIS A 135 6.26 21.18 -17.56
CA HIS A 135 7.67 21.29 -17.92
C HIS A 135 8.60 21.30 -16.69
N GLY A 136 8.04 21.49 -15.49
CA GLY A 136 8.81 21.60 -14.27
C GLY A 136 9.70 22.85 -14.27
N PHE A 137 10.87 22.76 -13.63
CA PHE A 137 11.87 23.83 -13.71
C PHE A 137 12.69 23.68 -14.99
N ASP A 138 12.23 24.28 -16.09
CA ASP A 138 13.03 24.41 -17.31
C ASP A 138 13.75 25.78 -17.34
N PRO A 139 15.05 25.85 -16.99
CA PRO A 139 15.81 27.09 -17.11
C PRO A 139 16.05 27.51 -18.58
N ALA A 140 15.85 26.61 -19.54
CA ALA A 140 16.03 26.84 -20.97
C ALA A 140 14.73 27.24 -21.70
N ALA A 141 13.58 27.23 -21.01
CA ALA A 141 12.32 27.72 -21.57
C ALA A 141 12.53 29.15 -22.09
N LYS A 142 12.37 29.30 -23.41
CA LYS A 142 13.00 30.31 -24.28
C LYS A 142 12.79 31.79 -23.89
N SER A 143 11.90 32.12 -22.96
CA SER A 143 11.63 33.49 -22.52
C SER A 143 12.65 34.05 -21.51
N TRP A 144 13.47 33.22 -20.88
CA TRP A 144 14.49 33.69 -19.92
C TRP A 144 15.68 34.40 -20.58
N ALA A 145 15.95 34.13 -21.86
CA ALA A 145 17.03 34.82 -22.58
C ALA A 145 16.78 36.33 -22.74
N GLU A 146 15.54 36.81 -22.57
CA GLU A 146 15.19 38.23 -22.70
C GLU A 146 15.01 38.95 -21.34
N ALA A 147 14.78 38.21 -20.24
CA ALA A 147 14.67 38.76 -18.89
C ALA A 147 16.04 38.69 -18.20
N GLY A 148 16.81 39.79 -18.23
CA GLY A 148 18.17 39.85 -17.67
C GLY A 148 18.30 39.32 -16.23
N PRO A 149 19.50 38.84 -15.84
CA PRO A 149 19.72 38.13 -14.58
C PRO A 149 19.36 38.99 -13.37
N ALA A 150 18.39 38.54 -12.58
CA ALA A 150 18.04 39.16 -11.30
C ALA A 150 19.14 38.86 -10.26
N THR A 151 19.96 39.86 -9.93
CA THR A 151 21.17 39.75 -9.10
C THR A 151 20.92 39.66 -7.58
N GLY A 152 19.81 39.08 -7.11
CA GLY A 152 19.39 39.21 -5.70
C GLY A 152 18.78 37.99 -5.00
N VAL A 153 18.76 36.81 -5.60
CA VAL A 153 18.02 35.67 -5.01
C VAL A 153 18.89 34.93 -3.99
N GLY A 154 18.48 34.97 -2.72
CA GLY A 154 19.08 34.21 -1.63
C GLY A 154 19.05 32.70 -1.90
N THR A 155 19.93 31.94 -1.24
CA THR A 155 20.07 30.49 -1.36
C THR A 155 18.72 29.76 -1.36
N ILE A 156 18.27 29.35 -2.54
CA ILE A 156 17.06 28.54 -2.73
C ILE A 156 17.39 27.14 -2.20
N GLY A 157 16.64 26.67 -1.20
CA GLY A 157 16.78 25.32 -0.64
C GLY A 157 16.50 24.23 -1.69
N GLN A 158 16.79 22.98 -1.36
CA GLN A 158 16.45 21.81 -2.18
C GLN A 158 14.92 21.68 -2.35
N GLY A 159 14.31 22.45 -3.25
CA GLY A 159 12.86 22.46 -3.44
C GLY A 159 12.47 21.45 -4.51
N GLY A 160 11.65 20.45 -4.18
CA GLY A 160 11.05 19.55 -5.19
C GLY A 160 10.09 20.27 -6.14
N TYR A 161 9.72 19.63 -7.27
CA TYR A 161 8.68 20.13 -8.17
C TYR A 161 7.42 20.55 -7.39
N PRO A 162 6.86 21.72 -7.70
CA PRO A 162 5.59 22.10 -7.13
C PRO A 162 4.47 21.19 -7.64
N PRO A 163 3.43 21.01 -6.82
CA PRO A 163 2.22 20.37 -7.30
C PRO A 163 1.57 21.18 -8.43
N PHE A 164 0.98 20.48 -9.40
CA PHE A 164 0.16 21.14 -10.41
C PHE A 164 -1.11 21.71 -9.78
N VAL A 165 -1.78 20.90 -8.94
CA VAL A 165 -2.94 21.30 -8.15
C VAL A 165 -2.57 21.31 -6.68
N PHE A 166 -2.73 22.45 -6.02
CA PHE A 166 -2.57 22.56 -4.57
C PHE A 166 -3.77 23.29 -3.98
N PHE A 167 -4.64 22.54 -3.31
CA PHE A 167 -5.83 23.09 -2.65
C PHE A 167 -5.71 22.84 -1.15
N ASP A 168 -5.55 23.91 -0.37
CA ASP A 168 -5.51 23.86 1.09
C ASP A 168 -6.68 24.65 1.70
N GLY A 169 -7.41 24.10 2.66
CA GLY A 169 -8.43 24.85 3.42
C GLY A 169 -9.72 25.14 2.65
N CYS A 170 -10.00 24.42 1.55
CA CYS A 170 -11.17 24.67 0.71
C CYS A 170 -12.44 24.08 1.32
N THR A 171 -13.41 24.87 1.76
CA THR A 171 -14.64 24.34 2.35
C THR A 171 -15.74 24.03 1.34
N GLY A 172 -15.62 24.52 0.10
CA GLY A 172 -16.54 24.17 -0.98
C GLY A 172 -16.17 22.86 -1.67
N ASP A 173 -17.09 22.33 -2.48
CA ASP A 173 -16.87 21.08 -3.21
C ASP A 173 -15.88 21.31 -4.37
N LEU A 174 -14.88 20.44 -4.47
CA LEU A 174 -13.85 20.49 -5.51
C LEU A 174 -14.06 19.35 -6.50
N THR A 175 -14.14 19.66 -7.78
CA THR A 175 -14.26 18.67 -8.86
C THR A 175 -13.19 18.91 -9.93
N LEU A 176 -12.41 17.88 -10.27
CA LEU A 176 -11.48 17.87 -11.39
C LEU A 176 -11.89 16.76 -12.34
N ARG A 177 -12.08 17.09 -13.63
CA ARG A 177 -12.46 16.06 -14.62
C ARG A 177 -12.04 16.32 -16.06
N ASP A 178 -12.02 15.27 -16.87
CA ASP A 178 -11.72 15.33 -18.31
C ASP A 178 -10.31 15.90 -18.61
N LEU A 179 -9.32 15.55 -17.79
CA LEU A 179 -7.95 16.05 -17.87
C LEU A 179 -6.96 14.92 -18.19
N GLU A 180 -5.90 15.24 -18.90
CA GLU A 180 -4.69 14.40 -18.96
C GLU A 180 -3.50 15.22 -18.48
N ILE A 181 -2.69 14.68 -17.58
CA ILE A 181 -1.52 15.36 -17.01
C ILE A 181 -0.28 14.53 -17.32
N THR A 182 0.75 15.19 -17.80
CA THR A 182 2.02 14.55 -18.20
C THR A 182 3.20 15.49 -17.97
N MET A 183 4.40 15.01 -18.26
CA MET A 183 5.63 15.79 -18.31
C MET A 183 6.28 15.59 -19.68
N PRO A 184 6.99 16.60 -20.21
CA PRO A 184 7.66 16.47 -21.49
C PRO A 184 8.77 15.41 -21.41
N GLU A 185 9.15 14.86 -22.56
CA GLU A 185 10.32 13.99 -22.66
C GLU A 185 11.56 14.73 -22.16
N GLY A 186 12.46 14.02 -21.48
CA GLY A 186 13.65 14.61 -20.87
C GLY A 186 13.48 15.22 -19.46
N ASN A 187 12.29 15.67 -19.05
CA ASN A 187 12.04 16.21 -17.69
C ASN A 187 11.36 15.22 -16.74
N ARG A 188 11.37 13.94 -17.10
CA ARG A 188 10.68 12.90 -16.33
C ARG A 188 11.48 12.54 -15.08
N PRO A 189 10.80 12.13 -13.99
CA PRO A 189 11.42 11.87 -12.69
C PRO A 189 12.13 10.51 -12.62
N TRP A 190 12.31 9.84 -13.75
CA TRP A 190 13.05 8.59 -13.85
C TRP A 190 13.90 8.59 -15.12
N LEU A 191 15.01 7.87 -15.04
CA LEU A 191 15.82 7.45 -16.17
C LEU A 191 15.42 6.03 -16.54
N GLN A 192 15.15 5.77 -17.81
CA GLN A 192 14.98 4.41 -18.31
C GLN A 192 16.06 4.11 -19.35
N GLY A 193 16.74 2.98 -19.18
CA GLY A 193 17.79 2.56 -20.10
C GLY A 193 17.88 1.05 -20.26
N ARG A 194 18.33 0.59 -21.41
CA ARG A 194 18.63 -0.83 -21.66
C ARG A 194 20.03 -1.15 -21.17
N ILE A 195 20.18 -2.22 -20.39
CA ILE A 195 21.48 -2.71 -19.96
C ILE A 195 22.27 -3.18 -21.18
N THR A 196 23.40 -2.54 -21.47
CA THR A 196 24.27 -2.89 -22.61
C THR A 196 25.52 -3.63 -22.17
N ALA A 197 25.97 -3.42 -20.94
CA ALA A 197 27.05 -4.18 -20.34
C ALA A 197 26.93 -4.24 -18.81
N LEU A 198 27.38 -5.36 -18.25
CA LEU A 198 27.52 -5.58 -16.82
C LEU A 198 28.98 -5.84 -16.52
N HIS A 199 29.52 -5.12 -15.54
CA HIS A 199 30.92 -5.23 -15.16
C HIS A 199 31.00 -5.50 -13.66
N TYR A 200 31.59 -6.64 -13.27
CA TYR A 200 31.78 -7.04 -11.87
C TYR A 200 33.27 -7.19 -11.53
N PRO A 201 34.08 -6.12 -11.55
CA PRO A 201 35.45 -6.22 -11.09
C PRO A 201 35.51 -6.31 -9.57
N ASP A 202 36.64 -6.80 -9.06
CA ASP A 202 36.95 -6.91 -7.62
C ASP A 202 36.88 -5.56 -6.85
N HIS A 203 36.72 -4.43 -7.55
CA HIS A 203 36.75 -3.06 -7.03
C HIS A 203 35.54 -2.21 -7.43
N GLY A 204 34.35 -2.83 -7.57
CA GLY A 204 33.07 -2.13 -7.69
C GLY A 204 32.33 -2.44 -8.99
N ALA A 205 31.09 -2.90 -8.89
CA ALA A 205 30.26 -3.22 -10.05
C ALA A 205 29.70 -1.96 -10.72
N TRP A 206 29.62 -1.96 -12.05
CA TRP A 206 28.89 -0.95 -12.80
C TRP A 206 28.10 -1.53 -13.96
N ILE A 207 27.08 -0.79 -14.36
CA ILE A 207 26.13 -1.11 -15.41
C ILE A 207 26.26 -0.02 -16.48
N ASP A 208 26.43 -0.42 -17.74
CA ASP A 208 26.34 0.51 -18.86
C ASP A 208 24.89 0.48 -19.39
N LEU A 209 24.23 1.64 -19.45
CA LEU A 209 22.84 1.79 -19.87
C LEU A 209 22.74 2.58 -21.17
N GLU A 210 22.11 2.02 -22.19
CA GLU A 210 21.62 2.80 -23.34
C GLU A 210 20.32 3.50 -22.92
N VAL A 211 20.37 4.83 -22.75
CA VAL A 211 19.20 5.61 -22.36
C VAL A 211 18.17 5.60 -23.49
N LEU A 212 16.92 5.27 -23.15
CA LEU A 212 15.84 5.13 -24.14
C LEU A 212 15.09 6.43 -24.40
N ASP A 213 15.19 7.41 -23.50
CA ASP A 213 14.63 8.74 -23.72
C ASP A 213 15.68 9.61 -24.44
N PRO A 214 15.57 9.83 -25.76
CA PRO A 214 16.58 10.55 -26.53
C PRO A 214 16.65 12.03 -26.12
N ASN A 215 15.60 12.56 -25.49
CA ASN A 215 15.50 13.94 -25.05
C ASN A 215 16.00 14.12 -23.61
N MET A 216 16.42 13.04 -22.94
CA MET A 216 17.03 13.14 -21.62
C MET A 216 18.39 13.84 -21.73
N ASP A 217 18.44 15.07 -21.20
CA ASP A 217 19.66 15.86 -21.16
C ASP A 217 20.61 15.30 -20.08
N LEU A 218 21.50 14.42 -20.53
CA LEU A 218 22.54 13.85 -19.70
C LEU A 218 23.74 14.80 -19.71
N PRO A 219 24.17 15.32 -18.54
CA PRO A 219 25.24 16.30 -18.48
C PRO A 219 26.52 15.77 -19.13
N THR A 220 27.03 16.47 -20.15
CA THR A 220 28.26 16.11 -20.84
C THR A 220 29.48 16.54 -20.02
N ALA A 221 30.09 15.58 -19.32
CA ALA A 221 31.45 15.59 -18.79
C ALA A 221 31.86 16.70 -17.77
N GLY A 222 31.85 16.32 -16.49
CA GLY A 222 32.80 16.79 -15.47
C GLY A 222 32.73 15.87 -14.24
N PRO A 223 33.82 15.65 -13.48
CA PRO A 223 33.87 14.69 -12.37
C PRO A 223 32.93 15.00 -11.20
N GLU A 224 32.28 16.17 -11.20
CA GLU A 224 31.39 16.62 -10.13
C GLU A 224 30.05 17.19 -10.61
N HIS A 225 29.73 17.10 -11.92
CA HIS A 225 28.42 17.54 -12.39
C HIS A 225 27.35 16.53 -11.99
N ARG A 226 26.74 16.83 -10.84
CA ARG A 226 25.45 16.29 -10.39
C ARG A 226 24.44 16.51 -11.51
N TRP A 227 23.40 15.68 -11.54
CA TRP A 227 22.19 15.84 -12.35
C TRP A 227 21.57 17.23 -12.17
N SER A 228 22.19 18.27 -12.73
CA SER A 228 21.96 19.69 -12.44
C SER A 228 21.34 20.43 -13.63
N HIS A 229 21.06 19.73 -14.72
CA HIS A 229 20.26 20.29 -15.82
C HIS A 229 18.77 19.97 -15.69
N MET A 230 18.39 18.87 -15.03
CA MET A 230 17.03 18.72 -14.45
C MET A 230 16.73 19.75 -13.33
N TRP A 231 17.73 20.51 -12.89
CA TRP A 231 17.70 21.36 -11.71
C TRP A 231 18.59 22.57 -11.96
N GLY A 232 18.15 23.60 -12.68
CA GLY A 232 18.98 24.78 -13.00
C GLY A 232 19.43 25.63 -11.80
N PHE A 233 20.26 25.02 -10.94
CA PHE A 233 20.92 25.55 -9.76
C PHE A 233 22.42 25.70 -10.02
N HIS A 234 22.79 26.05 -11.25
CA HIS A 234 24.18 26.35 -11.59
C HIS A 234 24.34 27.87 -11.79
N ASP A 235 24.42 28.62 -10.68
CA ASP A 235 25.29 29.81 -10.64
C ASP A 235 25.52 30.45 -9.26
N GLN A 236 24.85 30.03 -8.19
CA GLN A 236 24.98 30.67 -6.88
C GLN A 236 25.94 29.90 -5.96
N GLY A 237 27.25 29.86 -6.26
CA GLY A 237 28.37 29.77 -5.30
C GLY A 237 28.38 28.74 -4.13
N ILE A 238 27.49 27.75 -4.04
CA ILE A 238 27.41 26.82 -2.91
C ILE A 238 28.29 25.59 -3.18
N ASN A 239 29.58 25.70 -2.86
CA ASN A 239 30.53 24.59 -2.73
C ASN A 239 30.35 23.82 -1.40
N THR A 240 29.11 23.51 -0.98
CA THR A 240 28.92 22.57 0.15
C THR A 240 28.67 21.16 -0.38
N PRO A 241 29.48 20.16 0.02
CA PRO A 241 29.29 18.76 -0.34
C PRO A 241 28.11 18.16 0.44
N GLY A 242 26.90 18.62 0.16
CA GLY A 242 25.65 17.96 0.57
C GLY A 242 25.14 17.12 -0.59
N ALA A 243 25.43 15.82 -0.61
CA ALA A 243 24.89 14.90 -1.61
C ALA A 243 23.35 14.93 -1.57
N VAL A 244 22.70 15.35 -2.66
CA VAL A 244 21.30 14.99 -2.87
C VAL A 244 21.29 13.48 -3.10
N ARG A 245 20.85 12.72 -2.12
CA ARG A 245 20.86 11.26 -2.15
C ARG A 245 19.64 10.80 -2.95
N SER A 246 19.86 10.34 -4.17
CA SER A 246 18.84 9.65 -4.97
C SER A 246 18.75 8.20 -4.49
N THR A 247 17.56 7.73 -4.12
CA THR A 247 17.30 6.29 -4.01
C THR A 247 16.89 5.81 -5.38
N MET A 248 17.64 4.86 -5.95
CA MET A 248 17.31 4.26 -7.24
C MET A 248 16.48 3.00 -7.03
N TYR A 249 15.47 2.84 -7.88
CA TYR A 249 14.71 1.61 -8.01
C TYR A 249 15.00 1.02 -9.38
N ALA A 250 15.63 -0.15 -9.40
CA ALA A 250 15.73 -0.95 -10.61
C ALA A 250 14.41 -1.73 -10.76
N ALA A 251 13.64 -1.43 -11.80
CA ALA A 251 12.64 -2.35 -12.32
C ALA A 251 13.29 -3.06 -13.52
N ILE A 252 13.37 -4.38 -13.45
CA ILE A 252 13.93 -5.23 -14.50
C ILE A 252 12.79 -5.75 -15.38
N GLU A 253 12.93 -5.72 -16.71
CA GLU A 253 12.03 -6.44 -17.62
C GLU A 253 12.67 -7.79 -18.02
N TYR A 254 11.99 -8.92 -17.75
CA TYR A 254 12.34 -10.18 -18.42
C TYR A 254 11.77 -10.22 -19.83
N GLY A 255 12.65 -10.32 -20.82
CA GLY A 255 12.26 -10.52 -22.20
C GLY A 255 11.53 -11.85 -22.41
N ASN A 256 10.18 -11.81 -22.40
CA ASN A 256 9.26 -12.60 -23.21
C ASN A 256 7.80 -12.34 -22.74
N ALA A 257 7.11 -11.36 -23.32
CA ALA A 257 5.65 -11.09 -23.25
C ALA A 257 4.97 -10.98 -21.85
N GLN A 258 5.62 -11.34 -20.76
CA GLN A 258 5.23 -11.11 -19.38
C GLN A 258 6.31 -10.22 -18.75
N ALA A 259 5.99 -8.93 -18.64
CA ALA A 259 6.81 -8.00 -17.87
C ALA A 259 6.64 -8.33 -16.39
N GLU A 260 7.45 -9.25 -15.88
CA GLU A 260 7.68 -9.34 -14.44
C GLU A 260 8.70 -8.26 -14.10
N ALA A 261 8.32 -7.32 -13.24
CA ALA A 261 9.29 -6.49 -12.56
C ALA A 261 10.06 -7.39 -11.58
N ASP A 262 11.39 -7.24 -11.55
CA ASP A 262 12.22 -7.57 -10.38
C ASP A 262 12.70 -6.24 -9.74
N ASN A 263 12.54 -6.07 -8.42
CA ASN A 263 13.05 -4.98 -7.61
C ASN A 263 14.44 -5.34 -7.12
N LEU A 264 15.43 -4.78 -7.80
CA LEU A 264 16.71 -4.55 -7.16
C LEU A 264 16.66 -3.16 -6.50
N GLN A 265 16.41 -3.11 -5.20
CA GLN A 265 16.68 -1.89 -4.44
C GLN A 265 18.18 -1.76 -4.21
N ALA A 266 18.79 -0.78 -4.87
CA ALA A 266 20.23 -0.53 -4.81
C ALA A 266 20.54 0.94 -4.64
N ARG A 267 21.53 1.26 -3.81
CA ARG A 267 22.16 2.58 -3.84
C ARG A 267 23.16 2.60 -4.97
N VAL A 268 22.91 3.42 -5.98
CA VAL A 268 23.83 3.55 -7.11
C VAL A 268 24.23 5.01 -7.24
N SER A 269 25.42 5.26 -7.75
CA SER A 269 25.86 6.60 -8.15
C SER A 269 26.00 6.60 -9.66
N VAL A 270 25.24 7.46 -10.33
CA VAL A 270 25.41 7.67 -11.77
C VAL A 270 26.73 8.39 -11.98
N LEU A 271 27.69 7.75 -12.65
CA LEU A 271 28.91 8.43 -13.08
C LEU A 271 28.63 9.11 -14.41
N ALA A 272 29.15 10.33 -14.59
CA ALA A 272 28.95 11.10 -15.81
C ALA A 272 29.31 10.28 -17.06
N PRO A 273 28.55 10.42 -18.16
CA PRO A 273 28.79 9.67 -19.40
C PRO A 273 30.23 9.88 -19.87
N ARG A 274 30.96 8.78 -20.11
CA ARG A 274 32.27 8.80 -20.75
C ARG A 274 32.11 8.48 -22.23
N GLY A 275 32.15 9.51 -23.07
CA GLY A 275 32.45 9.36 -24.48
C GLY A 275 31.33 9.72 -25.46
N THR A 276 31.77 10.07 -26.66
CA THR A 276 31.01 10.63 -27.76
C THR A 276 30.44 9.53 -28.66
N SER A 277 29.14 9.57 -28.91
CA SER A 277 28.30 8.71 -29.77
C SER A 277 27.65 7.51 -29.08
N GLY A 278 26.32 7.59 -28.91
CA GLY A 278 25.47 6.71 -28.11
C GLY A 278 25.26 7.28 -26.70
N GLN A 279 24.03 7.52 -26.26
CA GLN A 279 23.71 7.94 -24.88
C GLN A 279 23.93 6.76 -23.90
N ILE A 280 25.16 6.28 -23.80
CA ILE A 280 25.53 5.25 -22.83
C ILE A 280 25.87 5.92 -21.49
N VAL A 281 25.06 5.66 -20.48
CA VAL A 281 25.27 6.12 -19.11
C VAL A 281 25.86 4.99 -18.28
N ARG A 282 26.99 5.25 -17.63
CA ARG A 282 27.58 4.31 -16.68
C ARG A 282 27.05 4.56 -15.29
N VAL A 283 26.29 3.60 -14.78
CA VAL A 283 25.74 3.63 -13.43
C VAL A 283 26.63 2.75 -12.56
N ALA A 284 27.47 3.36 -11.72
CA ALA A 284 28.37 2.64 -10.84
C ALA A 284 27.74 2.46 -9.46
N CYS A 285 27.91 1.31 -8.84
CA CYS A 285 27.57 1.13 -7.43
C CYS A 285 28.84 1.37 -6.61
N PRO A 286 29.18 2.62 -6.22
CA PRO A 286 30.42 2.88 -5.51
C PRO A 286 30.39 2.18 -4.17
N ASP A 287 31.47 1.46 -3.86
CA ASP A 287 31.85 0.81 -2.60
C ASP A 287 30.94 1.11 -1.41
N VAL A 288 29.72 0.57 -1.47
CA VAL A 288 28.90 0.44 -0.28
C VAL A 288 29.59 -0.68 0.47
N PRO A 289 30.14 -0.45 1.68
CA PRO A 289 30.82 -1.50 2.42
C PRO A 289 29.92 -2.73 2.44
N TYR A 290 30.50 -3.90 2.15
CA TYR A 290 29.90 -5.23 1.89
C TYR A 290 28.72 -5.66 2.80
N SER A 291 28.33 -4.88 3.81
CA SER A 291 27.16 -5.08 4.67
C SER A 291 25.84 -4.51 4.15
N MET A 292 25.82 -3.66 3.11
CA MET A 292 24.59 -3.38 2.35
C MET A 292 24.59 -4.26 1.10
N GLN A 293 24.31 -5.54 1.31
CA GLN A 293 24.01 -6.47 0.24
C GLN A 293 22.87 -5.88 -0.58
N PHE A 294 23.06 -5.80 -1.90
CA PHE A 294 21.90 -5.78 -2.79
C PHE A 294 21.02 -6.98 -2.36
N PRO A 295 19.74 -6.77 -1.99
CA PRO A 295 18.89 -7.90 -1.62
C PRO A 295 18.68 -8.87 -2.80
N GLY A 296 18.86 -8.40 -4.04
CA GLY A 296 19.01 -9.27 -5.20
C GLY A 296 20.47 -9.37 -5.63
N ARG A 297 20.87 -10.52 -6.15
CA ARG A 297 22.26 -10.72 -6.51
C ARG A 297 22.55 -9.93 -7.80
N PRO A 298 23.57 -9.07 -7.87
CA PRO A 298 23.86 -8.30 -9.07
C PRO A 298 24.05 -9.15 -10.32
N ASP A 299 24.42 -10.43 -10.18
CA ASP A 299 24.54 -11.44 -11.24
C ASP A 299 23.18 -11.85 -11.87
N GLN A 300 22.05 -11.41 -11.32
CA GLN A 300 20.71 -11.60 -11.89
C GLN A 300 20.36 -10.58 -12.97
N LEU A 301 21.10 -9.48 -13.05
CA LEU A 301 20.95 -8.53 -14.16
C LEU A 301 21.44 -9.21 -15.45
N VAL A 302 20.71 -8.99 -16.54
CA VAL A 302 21.01 -9.54 -17.86
C VAL A 302 21.16 -8.40 -18.86
N VAL A 303 22.24 -8.44 -19.65
CA VAL A 303 22.40 -7.54 -20.80
C VAL A 303 21.20 -7.69 -21.74
N GLY A 304 20.59 -6.55 -22.10
CA GLY A 304 19.38 -6.47 -22.89
C GLY A 304 18.13 -6.14 -22.09
N GLN A 305 18.13 -6.32 -20.77
CA GLN A 305 17.02 -5.93 -19.90
C GLN A 305 16.89 -4.42 -19.79
N LEU A 306 15.70 -3.95 -19.45
CA LEU A 306 15.48 -2.55 -19.11
C LEU A 306 15.75 -2.34 -17.63
N LEU A 307 16.36 -1.19 -17.34
CA LEU A 307 16.61 -0.70 -16.01
C LEU A 307 15.92 0.66 -15.89
N LEU A 308 14.95 0.71 -14.98
CA LEU A 308 14.46 1.98 -14.48
C LEU A 308 15.44 2.49 -13.41
N VAL A 309 15.62 3.80 -13.35
CA VAL A 309 16.34 4.51 -12.31
C VAL A 309 15.42 5.63 -11.88
N GLY A 310 14.53 5.32 -10.94
CA GLY A 310 13.61 6.30 -10.37
C GLY A 310 14.32 7.29 -9.47
N TYR A 311 13.92 8.55 -9.54
CA TYR A 311 14.25 9.55 -8.54
C TYR A 311 13.09 9.67 -7.55
N CYS A 312 13.35 9.41 -6.28
CA CYS A 312 12.35 9.64 -5.24
C CYS A 312 12.51 11.05 -4.65
N PHE A 313 11.70 12.00 -5.11
CA PHE A 313 11.29 13.11 -4.26
C PHE A 313 9.92 12.77 -3.71
N GLN A 314 9.76 12.71 -2.38
CA GLN A 314 8.42 12.50 -1.81
C GLN A 314 7.60 13.81 -1.78
N GLU A 315 8.19 14.90 -2.27
CA GLU A 315 7.70 16.28 -2.13
C GLU A 315 6.79 16.76 -3.26
N SER A 316 6.73 16.02 -4.35
CA SER A 316 6.30 16.56 -5.65
C SER A 316 5.06 15.88 -6.18
N SER A 317 3.98 15.92 -5.40
CA SER A 317 2.73 15.31 -5.84
C SER A 317 2.11 16.07 -7.00
N THR A 318 1.46 15.38 -7.93
CA THR A 318 0.81 16.09 -9.06
C THR A 318 -0.43 16.86 -8.59
N MET A 319 -1.26 16.24 -7.75
CA MET A 319 -2.40 16.87 -7.10
C MET A 319 -2.28 16.72 -5.59
N HIS A 320 -2.54 17.80 -4.87
CA HIS A 320 -2.56 17.82 -3.41
C HIS A 320 -3.82 18.54 -2.92
N PHE A 321 -4.69 17.80 -2.27
CA PHE A 321 -5.86 18.30 -1.57
C PHE A 321 -5.61 18.20 -0.07
N ARG A 322 -5.74 19.31 0.66
CA ARG A 322 -5.48 19.40 2.08
C ARG A 322 -6.56 20.22 2.78
N ASN A 323 -7.06 19.79 3.93
CA ASN A 323 -8.07 20.56 4.69
C ASN A 323 -9.28 20.96 3.82
N CYS A 324 -9.72 20.07 2.93
CA CYS A 324 -10.77 20.36 1.94
C CYS A 324 -12.13 19.75 2.36
N GLY A 325 -13.24 20.24 1.78
CA GLY A 325 -14.58 19.68 1.90
C GLY A 325 -14.73 18.38 1.11
N ASN A 326 -15.67 18.31 0.17
CA ASN A 326 -15.75 17.16 -0.74
C ASN A 326 -14.79 17.34 -1.92
N VAL A 327 -14.15 16.25 -2.34
CA VAL A 327 -13.21 16.23 -3.48
C VAL A 327 -13.58 15.08 -4.42
N LEU A 328 -13.80 15.41 -5.68
CA LEU A 328 -14.02 14.48 -6.78
C LEU A 328 -12.94 14.66 -7.86
N VAL A 329 -12.24 13.58 -8.17
CA VAL A 329 -11.36 13.46 -9.33
C VAL A 329 -11.96 12.41 -10.26
N GLU A 330 -12.39 12.81 -11.45
CA GLU A 330 -13.16 11.93 -12.35
C GLU A 330 -12.64 12.01 -13.79
N ASP A 331 -12.47 10.89 -14.50
CA ASP A 331 -12.02 10.93 -15.91
C ASP A 331 -10.69 11.69 -16.12
N VAL A 332 -9.73 11.45 -15.22
CA VAL A 332 -8.41 12.07 -15.26
C VAL A 332 -7.34 11.02 -15.58
N SER A 333 -6.47 11.29 -16.55
CA SER A 333 -5.30 10.45 -16.84
C SER A 333 -4.01 11.12 -16.37
N ILE A 334 -3.25 10.49 -15.49
CA ILE A 334 -1.94 10.97 -15.03
C ILE A 334 -0.88 10.05 -15.65
N ARG A 335 -0.14 10.59 -16.61
CA ARG A 335 0.84 9.84 -17.41
C ARG A 335 2.20 9.76 -16.74
N VAL A 336 2.57 10.83 -16.03
CA VAL A 336 3.83 10.97 -15.32
C VAL A 336 3.58 11.75 -14.03
N ALA A 337 4.08 11.24 -12.90
CA ALA A 337 4.11 11.99 -11.63
C ALA A 337 5.50 11.90 -10.96
N PRO A 338 6.10 13.05 -10.56
CA PRO A 338 7.43 13.10 -9.92
C PRO A 338 7.49 12.49 -8.52
N ALA A 339 6.35 12.32 -7.87
CA ALA A 339 6.18 11.65 -6.60
C ALA A 339 4.86 10.88 -6.60
N GLN A 340 4.08 11.03 -5.54
CA GLN A 340 2.72 10.53 -5.46
C GLN A 340 1.82 11.28 -6.45
N ALA A 341 1.00 10.59 -7.24
CA ALA A 341 0.19 11.31 -8.23
C ALA A 341 -0.93 12.13 -7.56
N ILE A 342 -1.68 11.55 -6.61
CA ILE A 342 -2.72 12.26 -5.84
C ILE A 342 -2.47 12.12 -4.33
N ILE A 343 -2.39 13.25 -3.64
CA ILE A 343 -2.38 13.31 -2.18
C ILE A 343 -3.69 13.94 -1.71
N ALA A 344 -4.47 13.23 -0.90
CA ALA A 344 -5.70 13.74 -0.30
C ALA A 344 -5.62 13.65 1.22
N ARG A 345 -5.63 14.80 1.90
CA ARG A 345 -5.40 14.85 3.34
C ARG A 345 -6.35 15.75 4.09
N ARG A 346 -6.74 15.32 5.29
CA ARG A 346 -7.60 16.14 6.17
C ARG A 346 -8.86 16.58 5.42
N ILE A 347 -9.47 15.64 4.71
CA ILE A 347 -10.66 15.92 3.91
C ILE A 347 -11.85 15.83 4.87
N ASP A 348 -12.51 16.94 5.13
CA ASP A 348 -13.64 17.02 6.06
C ASP A 348 -14.91 16.37 5.46
N GLY A 349 -14.99 16.25 4.12
CA GLY A 349 -16.04 15.55 3.39
C GLY A 349 -15.58 14.23 2.76
N ASP A 350 -16.19 13.87 1.64
CA ASP A 350 -15.86 12.68 0.85
C ASP A 350 -14.67 12.93 -0.08
N PHE A 351 -13.81 11.93 -0.27
CA PHE A 351 -12.81 11.89 -1.33
C PHE A 351 -13.16 10.77 -2.31
N THR A 352 -13.35 11.11 -3.59
CA THR A 352 -13.65 10.14 -4.65
C THR A 352 -12.69 10.32 -5.82
N ALA A 353 -12.03 9.23 -6.21
CA ALA A 353 -11.33 9.08 -7.47
C ALA A 353 -12.09 8.06 -8.34
N ARG A 354 -12.65 8.49 -9.47
CA ARG A 354 -13.43 7.64 -10.37
C ARG A 354 -12.88 7.67 -11.78
N ARG A 355 -12.63 6.52 -12.41
CA ARG A 355 -12.05 6.45 -13.77
C ARG A 355 -10.78 7.28 -13.90
N VAL A 356 -9.93 7.23 -12.87
CA VAL A 356 -8.63 7.89 -12.87
C VAL A 356 -7.60 6.90 -13.35
N ASN A 357 -6.86 7.26 -14.40
CA ASN A 357 -5.91 6.37 -15.06
C ASN A 357 -4.48 6.80 -14.74
N PHE A 358 -3.69 5.91 -14.16
CA PHE A 358 -2.26 6.11 -13.90
C PHE A 358 -1.49 5.22 -14.88
N LEU A 359 -1.37 5.70 -16.11
CA LEU A 359 -0.86 4.90 -17.23
C LEU A 359 0.37 5.59 -17.82
N PRO A 360 1.52 4.93 -17.96
CA PRO A 360 2.69 5.53 -18.59
C PRO A 360 2.36 6.04 -20.00
N GLU A 361 3.10 7.05 -20.47
CA GLU A 361 3.08 7.39 -21.89
C GLU A 361 3.51 6.18 -22.76
N PRO A 362 3.04 6.07 -24.01
CA PRO A 362 3.56 5.06 -24.94
C PRO A 362 5.10 5.10 -25.02
N GLY A 363 5.75 3.96 -24.84
CA GLY A 363 7.21 3.85 -24.79
C GLY A 363 7.84 4.10 -23.42
N MET A 364 7.03 4.44 -22.40
CA MET A 364 7.50 4.67 -21.04
C MET A 364 7.27 3.49 -20.11
N TRP A 365 8.16 3.37 -19.13
CA TRP A 365 8.16 2.29 -18.16
C TRP A 365 7.54 2.61 -16.83
N ALA A 366 7.25 3.87 -16.52
CA ALA A 366 6.63 4.23 -15.25
C ALA A 366 5.59 5.33 -15.45
N SER A 367 4.60 5.36 -14.56
CA SER A 367 3.59 6.40 -14.47
C SER A 367 3.87 7.33 -13.28
N ALA A 368 3.56 6.92 -12.05
CA ALA A 368 3.99 7.63 -10.85
C ALA A 368 5.33 7.08 -10.35
N SER A 369 6.25 7.93 -9.90
CA SER A 369 7.52 7.47 -9.29
C SER A 369 7.33 6.87 -7.89
N ARG A 370 6.18 7.15 -7.27
CA ARG A 370 5.74 6.66 -5.95
C ARG A 370 4.29 6.15 -6.04
N ASP A 371 3.54 6.30 -4.95
CA ASP A 371 2.14 5.90 -4.87
C ASP A 371 1.31 6.58 -5.96
N ALA A 372 0.32 5.88 -6.53
CA ALA A 372 -0.65 6.56 -7.37
C ALA A 372 -1.51 7.51 -6.52
N SER A 373 -1.91 7.06 -5.33
CA SER A 373 -2.62 7.89 -4.36
C SER A 373 -2.28 7.58 -2.91
N GLY A 374 -1.98 8.64 -2.15
CA GLY A 374 -1.89 8.61 -0.70
C GLY A 374 -3.03 9.41 -0.07
N THR A 375 -3.89 8.74 0.69
CA THR A 375 -5.06 9.35 1.33
C THR A 375 -4.98 9.23 2.85
N SER A 376 -5.04 10.37 3.57
CA SER A 376 -5.02 10.33 5.04
C SER A 376 -5.89 11.35 5.76
N GLY A 377 -6.45 10.95 6.91
CA GLY A 377 -7.28 11.83 7.74
C GLY A 377 -8.57 12.32 7.05
N VAL A 378 -9.24 11.47 6.27
CA VAL A 378 -10.52 11.79 5.61
C VAL A 378 -11.67 11.47 6.56
N ARG A 379 -12.57 12.42 6.85
CA ARG A 379 -13.72 12.22 7.77
C ARG A 379 -14.96 11.62 7.10
N GLY A 380 -15.13 11.85 5.80
CA GLY A 380 -16.23 11.30 5.00
C GLY A 380 -15.93 9.89 4.50
N ASN A 381 -16.28 9.60 3.26
CA ASN A 381 -15.99 8.34 2.59
C ASN A 381 -14.78 8.49 1.66
N VAL A 382 -14.03 7.41 1.52
CA VAL A 382 -12.96 7.31 0.52
C VAL A 382 -13.40 6.32 -0.55
N THR A 383 -13.46 6.74 -1.82
CA THR A 383 -13.85 5.88 -2.94
C THR A 383 -12.84 5.91 -4.06
N PHE A 384 -12.40 4.73 -4.50
CA PHE A 384 -11.67 4.50 -5.74
C PHE A 384 -12.48 3.55 -6.61
N GLU A 385 -12.90 4.01 -7.79
CA GLU A 385 -13.86 3.29 -8.65
C GLU A 385 -13.45 3.32 -10.12
N ASP A 386 -13.39 2.15 -10.74
CA ASP A 386 -13.15 1.98 -12.18
C ASP A 386 -11.83 2.63 -12.67
N CYS A 387 -10.78 2.66 -11.84
CA CYS A 387 -9.47 3.20 -12.20
C CYS A 387 -8.58 2.17 -12.91
N GLU A 388 -7.71 2.61 -13.81
CA GLU A 388 -6.67 1.79 -14.44
C GLU A 388 -5.28 2.24 -14.01
N VAL A 389 -4.43 1.31 -13.61
CA VAL A 389 -3.13 1.60 -12.98
C VAL A 389 -2.08 0.69 -13.57
N GLU A 390 -1.02 1.29 -14.10
CA GLU A 390 0.09 0.55 -14.67
C GLU A 390 1.43 1.17 -14.28
N ARG A 391 2.37 0.32 -13.87
CA ARG A 391 3.79 0.68 -13.68
C ARG A 391 4.02 1.87 -12.74
N ILE A 392 3.39 1.82 -11.58
CA ILE A 392 3.62 2.78 -10.50
C ILE A 392 4.84 2.39 -9.67
N GLY A 393 5.52 3.40 -9.12
CA GLY A 393 6.73 3.25 -8.33
C GLY A 393 6.48 3.01 -6.84
N ASP A 394 5.25 2.89 -6.36
CA ASP A 394 4.95 2.40 -5.00
C ASP A 394 3.55 1.78 -4.98
N ASP A 395 2.69 2.13 -4.02
CA ASP A 395 1.36 1.58 -3.83
C ASP A 395 0.32 2.24 -4.78
N PHE A 396 -0.68 1.52 -5.31
CA PHE A 396 -1.75 2.21 -6.07
C PHE A 396 -2.52 3.13 -5.16
N VAL A 397 -3.07 2.56 -4.09
CA VAL A 397 -3.84 3.29 -3.10
C VAL A 397 -3.30 2.93 -1.74
N ASN A 398 -2.94 3.95 -0.98
CA ASN A 398 -2.57 3.86 0.40
C ASN A 398 -3.55 4.72 1.22
N VAL A 399 -4.51 4.08 1.88
CA VAL A 399 -5.47 4.77 2.78
C VAL A 399 -5.08 4.50 4.22
N PHE A 400 -4.70 5.56 4.93
CA PHE A 400 -4.17 5.47 6.28
C PHE A 400 -4.50 6.72 7.11
N ASP A 401 -4.21 6.70 8.41
CA ASP A 401 -4.01 7.94 9.16
C ASP A 401 -2.70 7.83 9.95
N ASN A 402 -2.40 8.71 10.90
CA ASN A 402 -1.13 8.66 11.65
C ASN A 402 -1.32 8.71 13.17
N TYR A 403 -0.44 8.01 13.89
CA TYR A 403 -0.30 8.00 15.35
C TYR A 403 0.55 9.16 15.84
N PHE A 404 -0.03 10.05 16.63
CA PHE A 404 0.68 11.13 17.29
C PHE A 404 1.63 10.57 18.36
N GLU A 405 2.92 10.84 18.17
CA GLU A 405 3.93 10.68 19.21
C GLU A 405 3.99 11.91 20.07
N PHE A 406 3.96 11.74 21.38
CA PHE A 406 4.03 12.84 22.33
C PHE A 406 5.27 12.69 23.21
N ASP A 407 6.05 13.76 23.31
CA ASP A 407 7.12 13.82 24.30
C ASP A 407 6.56 14.02 25.73
N SER A 408 7.44 14.06 26.73
CA SER A 408 7.06 14.27 28.13
C SER A 408 6.39 15.63 28.40
N ALA A 409 6.49 16.58 27.47
CA ALA A 409 5.82 17.87 27.53
C ALA A 409 4.53 17.91 26.69
N LEU A 410 4.03 16.75 26.25
CA LEU A 410 2.87 16.60 25.38
C LEU A 410 3.03 17.40 24.09
N ARG A 411 4.25 17.40 23.57
CA ARG A 411 4.57 18.00 22.29
C ARG A 411 4.59 16.90 21.25
N CYS A 412 3.80 17.08 20.20
CA CYS A 412 3.86 16.15 19.10
C CYS A 412 5.20 16.28 18.37
N THR A 413 5.97 15.19 18.29
CA THR A 413 7.35 15.21 17.76
C THR A 413 7.45 15.07 16.24
N ASP A 414 6.35 14.77 15.55
CA ASP A 414 6.33 14.58 14.09
C ASP A 414 5.19 15.34 13.39
N GLY A 415 5.05 16.64 13.70
CA GLY A 415 3.99 17.62 13.35
C GLY A 415 3.35 17.63 11.95
N THR A 416 3.81 16.81 11.01
CA THR A 416 3.71 17.04 9.56
C THR A 416 2.69 16.11 8.86
N TRP A 417 2.44 14.92 9.43
CA TRP A 417 1.63 13.85 8.83
C TRP A 417 0.15 13.83 9.21
N TRP A 418 -0.24 14.67 10.16
CA TRP A 418 -1.40 14.36 11.00
C TRP A 418 -2.75 14.61 10.38
N SER A 419 -3.77 13.90 10.84
CA SER A 419 -5.15 14.37 10.78
C SER A 419 -5.36 15.63 11.65
N LYS A 420 -6.30 16.48 11.24
CA LYS A 420 -6.69 17.69 11.98
C LYS A 420 -7.46 17.25 13.23
N ILE A 421 -6.99 17.61 14.43
CA ILE A 421 -7.76 17.43 15.67
C ILE A 421 -8.62 18.68 15.91
N GLU A 422 -9.93 18.47 15.94
CA GLU A 422 -10.95 19.49 16.17
C GLU A 422 -11.62 19.31 17.53
N ILE A 423 -12.30 20.37 18.00
CA ILE A 423 -13.13 20.27 19.20
C ILE A 423 -14.28 19.30 18.92
N GLY A 424 -14.47 18.34 19.81
CA GLY A 424 -15.47 17.28 19.69
C GLY A 424 -14.92 15.97 19.13
N ASP A 425 -13.68 15.96 18.62
CA ASP A 425 -13.05 14.74 18.12
C ASP A 425 -12.82 13.72 19.23
N VAL A 426 -13.05 12.46 18.90
CA VAL A 426 -12.73 11.32 19.75
C VAL A 426 -11.25 10.98 19.56
N ILE A 427 -10.50 11.04 20.65
CA ILE A 427 -9.09 10.74 20.71
C ILE A 427 -8.90 9.41 21.40
N GLU A 428 -8.13 8.52 20.79
CA GLU A 428 -7.68 7.27 21.41
C GLU A 428 -6.25 7.42 21.91
N VAL A 429 -5.98 6.85 23.07
CA VAL A 429 -4.62 6.67 23.60
C VAL A 429 -4.34 5.18 23.62
N ARG A 430 -3.26 4.77 22.94
CA ARG A 430 -2.86 3.38 22.76
C ARG A 430 -1.46 3.15 23.29
N SER A 431 -1.19 1.93 23.74
CA SER A 431 0.16 1.52 24.12
C SER A 431 1.07 1.53 22.90
N GLN A 432 2.26 2.11 23.02
CA GLN A 432 3.26 2.05 21.94
C GLN A 432 3.73 0.62 21.67
N ASP A 433 3.78 -0.22 22.71
CA ASP A 433 4.39 -1.54 22.63
C ASP A 433 3.54 -2.54 21.83
N ASN A 434 2.21 -2.36 21.84
CA ASN A 434 1.28 -3.33 21.25
C ASN A 434 -0.02 -2.72 20.70
N LEU A 435 -0.11 -1.38 20.65
CA LEU A 435 -1.28 -0.61 20.20
C LEU A 435 -2.61 -0.92 20.91
N THR A 436 -2.56 -1.58 22.06
CA THR A 436 -3.77 -1.81 22.89
C THR A 436 -4.38 -0.46 23.26
N LEU A 437 -5.70 -0.34 23.13
CA LEU A 437 -6.45 0.83 23.61
C LEU A 437 -6.30 0.96 25.14
N ILE A 438 -5.64 2.03 25.58
CA ILE A 438 -5.49 2.39 27.00
C ILE A 438 -6.71 3.19 27.46
N GLY A 439 -7.19 4.10 26.62
CA GLY A 439 -8.39 4.87 26.91
C GLY A 439 -8.78 5.78 25.76
N THR A 440 -9.91 6.45 25.95
CA THR A 440 -10.46 7.41 24.99
C THR A 440 -10.75 8.73 25.67
N GLY A 441 -10.77 9.79 24.87
CA GLY A 441 -11.10 11.14 25.29
C GLY A 441 -11.82 11.90 24.20
N THR A 442 -12.33 13.07 24.54
CA THR A 442 -12.84 14.02 23.56
C THR A 442 -11.97 15.26 23.61
N ALA A 443 -11.50 15.72 22.45
CA ALA A 443 -10.81 16.99 22.32
C ALA A 443 -11.78 18.13 22.69
N SER A 444 -11.52 18.84 23.80
CA SER A 444 -12.45 19.84 24.33
C SER A 444 -11.99 21.28 24.14
N ALA A 445 -10.81 21.49 23.58
CA ALA A 445 -10.27 22.80 23.27
C ALA A 445 -9.47 22.77 21.97
N PRO A 446 -9.33 23.91 21.27
CA PRO A 446 -8.63 23.96 20.01
C PRO A 446 -7.20 23.49 20.22
N VAL A 447 -6.76 22.56 19.40
CA VAL A 447 -5.39 22.10 19.45
C VAL A 447 -4.53 23.14 18.74
N ARG A 448 -3.68 23.83 19.51
CA ARG A 448 -2.82 24.88 18.95
C ARG A 448 -1.54 24.24 18.43
N THR A 449 -1.17 24.59 17.21
CA THR A 449 0.18 24.34 16.72
C THR A 449 1.05 25.53 17.14
N ILE A 450 2.04 25.30 18.02
CA ILE A 450 3.01 26.32 18.44
C ILE A 450 4.39 25.80 18.06
N ASN A 451 5.08 26.43 17.10
CA ASN A 451 6.38 25.95 16.59
C ASN A 451 6.33 24.47 16.14
N ASP A 452 5.35 24.12 15.31
CA ASP A 452 5.12 22.75 14.80
C ASP A 452 4.79 21.70 15.88
N VAL A 453 4.59 22.15 17.11
CA VAL A 453 4.17 21.31 18.22
C VAL A 453 2.68 21.44 18.43
N LEU A 454 1.99 20.31 18.30
CA LEU A 454 0.59 20.17 18.64
C LEU A 454 0.43 20.17 20.18
N GLN A 455 -0.14 21.23 20.75
CA GLN A 455 -0.47 21.28 22.18
C GLN A 455 -1.94 20.94 22.38
N LEU A 456 -2.18 19.74 22.90
CA LEU A 456 -3.51 19.29 23.31
C LEU A 456 -3.95 20.03 24.58
N SER A 457 -5.19 20.50 24.59
CA SER A 457 -5.87 20.96 25.80
C SER A 457 -7.19 20.20 25.89
N GLY A 458 -7.46 19.61 27.06
CA GLY A 458 -8.52 18.64 27.24
C GLY A 458 -8.98 18.53 28.70
N SER A 459 -10.09 17.84 28.93
CA SER A 459 -10.42 17.34 30.27
C SER A 459 -9.24 16.52 30.81
N PRO A 460 -8.82 16.69 32.08
CA PRO A 460 -7.59 16.11 32.61
C PRO A 460 -7.51 14.57 32.52
N ASP A 461 -8.64 13.86 32.50
CA ASP A 461 -8.67 12.42 32.74
C ASP A 461 -7.92 11.60 31.68
N TRP A 462 -8.17 11.80 30.39
CA TRP A 462 -7.49 11.02 29.33
C TRP A 462 -6.08 11.53 29.03
N MET A 463 -5.81 12.81 29.28
CA MET A 463 -4.48 13.40 29.12
C MET A 463 -3.45 12.76 30.04
N THR A 464 -3.87 12.25 31.21
CA THR A 464 -2.99 11.48 32.10
C THR A 464 -2.55 10.13 31.55
N LEU A 465 -3.24 9.62 30.53
CA LEU A 465 -2.90 8.38 29.86
C LEU A 465 -1.74 8.58 28.86
N ILE A 466 -1.50 9.81 28.42
CA ILE A 466 -0.45 10.10 27.44
C ILE A 466 0.90 10.08 28.14
N THR A 467 1.71 9.07 27.81
CA THR A 467 3.10 8.95 28.22
C THR A 467 3.99 8.86 26.97
N PRO A 468 5.32 9.01 27.10
CA PRO A 468 6.24 8.76 25.99
C PRO A 468 6.16 7.34 25.39
N THR A 469 5.53 6.39 26.10
CA THR A 469 5.28 5.02 25.65
C THR A 469 3.85 4.81 25.16
N THR A 470 3.14 5.88 24.84
CA THR A 470 1.80 5.81 24.24
C THR A 470 1.78 6.47 22.87
N ARG A 471 0.79 6.09 22.08
CA ARG A 471 0.44 6.71 20.82
C ARG A 471 -0.94 7.29 20.96
N VAL A 472 -1.10 8.52 20.52
CA VAL A 472 -2.39 9.19 20.50
C VAL A 472 -2.91 9.15 19.08
N PHE A 473 -4.21 9.12 18.92
CA PHE A 473 -4.81 8.83 17.63
C PHE A 473 -6.17 9.53 17.50
N ASN A 474 -6.50 10.12 16.34
CA ASN A 474 -7.76 10.84 16.13
C ASN A 474 -8.81 9.95 15.44
N ARG A 475 -9.65 9.28 16.23
CA ARG A 475 -10.70 8.38 15.74
C ARG A 475 -11.77 9.07 14.92
N SER A 476 -11.98 10.37 15.13
CA SER A 476 -12.94 11.15 14.36
C SER A 476 -12.46 11.54 12.96
N ALA A 477 -11.18 11.36 12.64
CA ALA A 477 -10.60 11.71 11.35
C ALA A 477 -10.45 10.53 10.39
N PHE A 478 -11.14 9.41 10.64
CA PHE A 478 -11.16 8.27 9.75
C PHE A 478 -12.30 8.27 8.77
N PRO A 479 -12.11 7.61 7.61
CA PRO A 479 -13.17 7.49 6.67
C PRO A 479 -14.24 6.61 7.28
N GLN A 480 -15.49 7.05 7.19
CA GLN A 480 -16.64 6.28 7.66
C GLN A 480 -16.69 4.93 6.94
N THR A 481 -16.42 4.96 5.64
CA THR A 481 -16.23 3.79 4.79
C THR A 481 -15.13 4.05 3.78
N THR A 482 -14.41 2.99 3.41
CA THR A 482 -13.47 3.01 2.28
C THR A 482 -13.95 2.00 1.24
N LYS A 483 -14.18 2.42 0.00
CA LYS A 483 -14.61 1.57 -1.11
C LYS A 483 -13.58 1.59 -2.22
N ILE A 484 -13.03 0.43 -2.57
CA ILE A 484 -12.09 0.29 -3.69
C ILE A 484 -12.64 -0.78 -4.62
N THR A 485 -13.19 -0.38 -5.76
CA THR A 485 -13.93 -1.30 -6.63
C THR A 485 -13.72 -1.12 -8.12
N GLY A 486 -13.81 -2.20 -8.89
CA GLY A 486 -13.78 -2.14 -10.35
C GLY A 486 -12.43 -1.72 -10.94
N ASN A 487 -11.36 -1.69 -10.15
CA ASN A 487 -10.06 -1.18 -10.60
C ASN A 487 -9.23 -2.29 -11.27
N HIS A 488 -8.38 -1.90 -12.22
CA HIS A 488 -7.38 -2.78 -12.84
C HIS A 488 -5.97 -2.26 -12.54
N LEU A 489 -5.19 -3.05 -11.81
CA LEU A 489 -3.83 -2.73 -11.38
C LEU A 489 -2.84 -3.72 -11.97
N ARG A 490 -1.78 -3.23 -12.61
CA ARG A 490 -0.72 -4.09 -13.15
C ARG A 490 0.69 -3.50 -13.06
N TYR A 491 1.68 -4.38 -12.96
CA TYR A 491 3.10 -4.03 -13.06
C TYR A 491 3.57 -3.00 -12.02
N GLY A 492 2.94 -2.95 -10.84
CA GLY A 492 3.33 -2.04 -9.78
C GLY A 492 4.56 -2.53 -9.02
N ARG A 493 5.42 -1.59 -8.61
CA ARG A 493 6.67 -1.87 -7.90
C ARG A 493 6.45 -2.41 -6.49
N SER A 494 5.44 -1.90 -5.79
CA SER A 494 5.19 -2.22 -4.39
C SER A 494 3.85 -2.96 -4.28
N PHE A 495 3.01 -2.56 -3.33
CA PHE A 495 1.70 -3.16 -3.13
C PHE A 495 0.73 -2.65 -4.19
N GLY A 496 -0.27 -3.44 -4.55
CA GLY A 496 -1.41 -2.89 -5.26
C GLY A 496 -2.19 -1.96 -4.33
N ILE A 497 -2.93 -2.54 -3.39
CA ILE A 497 -3.80 -1.78 -2.47
C ILE A 497 -3.29 -1.93 -1.03
N ARG A 498 -3.04 -0.82 -0.34
CA ARG A 498 -2.67 -0.77 1.08
C ARG A 498 -3.75 -0.08 1.92
N ILE A 499 -4.25 -0.77 2.94
CA ILE A 499 -5.35 -0.29 3.79
C ILE A 499 -4.98 -0.40 5.26
N SER A 500 -4.99 0.74 5.94
CA SER A 500 -4.77 0.87 7.39
C SER A 500 -5.98 1.47 8.12
N VAL A 501 -7.14 1.51 7.48
CA VAL A 501 -8.39 2.13 7.98
C VAL A 501 -9.49 1.07 8.14
N PRO A 502 -10.61 1.37 8.84
CA PRO A 502 -11.65 0.40 9.09
C PRO A 502 -12.77 0.49 8.06
N ASN A 503 -13.73 -0.43 8.16
CA ASN A 503 -14.93 -0.48 7.32
C ASN A 503 -14.58 -0.41 5.82
N ALA A 504 -13.46 -1.02 5.43
CA ALA A 504 -13.00 -1.03 4.06
C ALA A 504 -13.67 -2.16 3.28
N THR A 505 -14.24 -1.86 2.12
CA THR A 505 -14.75 -2.84 1.16
C THR A 505 -13.93 -2.76 -0.12
N ILE A 506 -13.20 -3.82 -0.42
CA ILE A 506 -12.38 -3.95 -1.61
C ILE A 506 -12.95 -5.06 -2.48
N SER A 507 -13.56 -4.70 -3.61
CA SER A 507 -14.26 -5.68 -4.43
C SER A 507 -14.19 -5.49 -5.92
N ASP A 508 -14.27 -6.60 -6.66
CA ASP A 508 -14.38 -6.57 -8.12
C ASP A 508 -13.15 -5.92 -8.80
N ASN A 509 -11.97 -6.01 -8.18
CA ASN A 509 -10.71 -5.52 -8.75
C ASN A 509 -9.93 -6.64 -9.44
N VAL A 510 -9.13 -6.27 -10.45
CA VAL A 510 -8.16 -7.15 -11.11
C VAL A 510 -6.77 -6.63 -10.76
N ILE A 511 -5.97 -7.44 -10.08
CA ILE A 511 -4.64 -7.08 -9.57
C ILE A 511 -3.66 -8.11 -10.12
N GLU A 512 -2.72 -7.66 -10.95
CA GLU A 512 -1.84 -8.56 -11.70
C GLU A 512 -0.40 -8.07 -11.62
N TYR A 513 0.57 -9.00 -11.65
CA TYR A 513 1.99 -8.67 -11.85
C TYR A 513 2.50 -7.59 -10.89
N GLN A 514 2.07 -7.64 -9.64
CA GLN A 514 2.62 -6.78 -8.60
C GLN A 514 3.90 -7.44 -8.10
N SER A 515 4.98 -6.67 -8.04
CA SER A 515 6.25 -7.15 -7.48
C SER A 515 6.08 -7.63 -6.04
N ASN A 516 5.30 -6.90 -5.25
CA ASN A 516 4.94 -7.25 -3.88
C ASN A 516 3.52 -7.84 -3.80
N ALA A 517 2.95 -7.95 -2.61
CA ALA A 517 1.55 -8.37 -2.47
C ALA A 517 0.62 -7.48 -3.31
N GLY A 518 -0.33 -8.10 -4.01
CA GLY A 518 -1.39 -7.38 -4.69
C GLY A 518 -2.23 -6.53 -3.75
N MET A 519 -2.35 -6.96 -2.49
CA MET A 519 -3.07 -6.22 -1.46
C MET A 519 -2.46 -6.44 -0.07
N MET A 520 -2.46 -5.38 0.74
CA MET A 520 -2.06 -5.41 2.13
C MET A 520 -3.11 -4.70 3.02
N ILE A 521 -3.69 -5.43 3.96
CA ILE A 521 -4.42 -4.88 5.10
C ILE A 521 -3.40 -4.79 6.24
N HIS A 522 -2.99 -3.58 6.58
CA HIS A 522 -1.80 -3.35 7.38
C HIS A 522 -2.10 -2.51 8.62
N ASN A 523 -1.50 -2.90 9.74
CA ASN A 523 -1.25 -1.98 10.85
C ASN A 523 0.27 -1.90 11.10
N PRO A 524 0.98 -0.96 10.46
CA PRO A 524 2.41 -0.76 10.71
C PRO A 524 2.64 -0.10 12.07
N THR A 525 3.24 -0.81 13.01
CA THR A 525 3.97 -0.16 14.13
C THR A 525 5.46 -0.02 13.84
N ILE A 526 5.89 -0.23 12.60
CA ILE A 526 7.31 -0.32 12.24
C ILE A 526 7.89 1.08 12.21
N ASP A 527 8.43 1.53 13.34
CA ASP A 527 9.86 1.81 13.49
C ASP A 527 10.15 2.54 14.81
N LEU A 528 10.42 1.78 15.88
CA LEU A 528 10.81 2.36 17.17
C LEU A 528 12.20 1.97 17.65
N ILE A 529 12.83 1.01 16.99
CA ILE A 529 14.07 0.41 17.50
C ILE A 529 15.29 0.82 16.67
N ASN A 530 15.11 1.37 15.47
CA ASN A 530 16.23 1.95 14.74
C ASN A 530 15.78 3.08 13.82
N PRO A 531 15.88 4.35 14.23
CA PRO A 531 15.82 5.48 13.30
C PRO A 531 17.09 5.42 12.44
N GLY A 532 17.17 4.44 11.54
CA GLY A 532 18.11 4.49 10.45
C GLY A 532 17.88 5.80 9.68
N PRO A 533 18.86 6.30 8.93
CA PRO A 533 18.72 7.55 8.18
C PRO A 533 17.61 7.52 7.09
N PHE A 534 16.88 6.42 6.97
CA PHE A 534 15.75 6.17 6.07
C PHE A 534 14.54 5.53 6.77
N GLY A 535 14.58 5.35 8.11
CA GLY A 535 13.39 5.01 8.86
C GLY A 535 12.50 6.24 8.81
N SER A 536 11.66 6.34 7.78
CA SER A 536 10.46 7.12 7.95
C SER A 536 9.77 6.46 9.13
N ASN A 537 9.59 7.22 10.22
CA ASN A 537 8.69 6.80 11.27
C ASN A 537 7.30 6.84 10.62
N ASP A 538 6.97 5.81 9.83
CA ASP A 538 5.67 5.56 9.28
C ASP A 538 4.80 5.17 10.48
N ASN A 539 4.51 6.18 11.30
CA ASN A 539 3.56 6.14 12.40
C ASN A 539 2.16 6.08 11.80
N ILE A 540 1.93 5.15 10.88
CA ILE A 540 0.70 5.01 10.15
C ILE A 540 -0.30 4.32 11.11
N GLY A 541 -1.34 5.07 11.43
CA GLY A 541 -2.35 4.83 12.41
C GLY A 541 -3.49 3.91 11.98
N GLU A 542 -3.92 3.15 13.00
CA GLU A 542 -5.06 2.24 13.18
C GLU A 542 -4.87 0.77 12.81
N SER A 543 -5.57 -0.01 13.63
CA SER A 543 -6.10 -1.35 13.49
C SER A 543 -7.23 -1.45 12.44
N PRO A 544 -6.97 -1.84 11.18
CA PRO A 544 -8.02 -2.22 10.26
C PRO A 544 -9.04 -3.11 10.95
N HIS A 545 -10.32 -2.72 10.89
CA HIS A 545 -11.39 -3.57 11.36
C HIS A 545 -12.60 -3.53 10.46
N ASN A 546 -13.35 -4.64 10.40
CA ASN A 546 -14.49 -4.82 9.50
C ASN A 546 -14.09 -4.65 8.02
N ALA A 547 -12.91 -5.14 7.64
CA ALA A 547 -12.46 -5.11 6.25
C ALA A 547 -13.06 -6.29 5.47
N ILE A 548 -13.60 -6.03 4.28
CA ILE A 548 -14.20 -7.02 3.39
C ILE A 548 -13.45 -7.00 2.06
N VAL A 549 -12.79 -8.10 1.72
CA VAL A 549 -12.12 -8.31 0.43
C VAL A 549 -12.88 -9.37 -0.34
N ARG A 550 -13.53 -9.00 -1.44
CA ARG A 550 -14.39 -9.95 -2.17
C ARG A 550 -14.39 -9.84 -3.68
N ARG A 551 -14.53 -10.98 -4.36
CA ARG A 551 -14.64 -11.03 -5.84
C ARG A 551 -13.50 -10.32 -6.58
N ASN A 552 -12.31 -10.26 -5.98
CA ASN A 552 -11.12 -9.76 -6.65
C ASN A 552 -10.41 -10.89 -7.40
N VAL A 553 -9.62 -10.54 -8.40
CA VAL A 553 -8.78 -11.46 -9.16
C VAL A 553 -7.31 -11.06 -8.95
N PHE A 554 -6.53 -11.94 -8.36
CA PHE A 554 -5.09 -11.81 -8.18
C PHE A 554 -4.38 -12.74 -9.15
N ARG A 555 -3.48 -12.21 -9.98
CA ARG A 555 -2.72 -13.00 -10.96
C ARG A 555 -1.24 -12.66 -10.94
N ASN A 556 -0.41 -13.64 -10.62
CA ASN A 556 1.04 -13.46 -10.60
C ASN A 556 1.43 -12.23 -9.79
N CYS A 557 0.84 -12.06 -8.60
CA CYS A 557 1.30 -11.05 -7.64
C CYS A 557 2.40 -11.66 -6.77
N CYS A 558 3.06 -10.79 -5.99
CA CYS A 558 4.19 -11.16 -5.16
C CYS A 558 5.26 -11.88 -5.99
N THR A 559 5.57 -11.34 -7.17
CA THR A 559 6.60 -11.95 -8.04
C THR A 559 7.98 -11.89 -7.40
N GLU A 560 8.16 -11.10 -6.35
CA GLU A 560 9.43 -10.88 -5.69
C GLU A 560 9.33 -10.87 -4.16
N ILE A 561 10.48 -11.08 -3.53
CA ILE A 561 10.65 -10.88 -2.09
C ILE A 561 10.95 -9.41 -1.86
N SER A 562 9.95 -8.65 -1.42
CA SER A 562 10.21 -7.31 -0.93
C SER A 562 11.01 -7.34 0.38
N GLN A 563 11.65 -6.22 0.74
CA GLN A 563 12.31 -6.04 2.05
C GLN A 563 11.37 -6.28 3.24
N PHE A 564 10.06 -6.25 3.00
CA PHE A 564 9.03 -6.48 3.99
C PHE A 564 8.72 -7.97 4.19
N ALA A 565 9.39 -8.88 3.47
CA ALA A 565 9.22 -10.32 3.61
C ALA A 565 7.74 -10.78 3.51
N VAL A 566 6.94 -10.03 2.77
CA VAL A 566 5.52 -10.32 2.55
C VAL A 566 5.44 -11.37 1.46
N LEU A 567 4.94 -12.57 1.77
CA LEU A 567 5.00 -13.73 0.88
C LEU A 567 3.61 -14.22 0.42
N ALA A 568 2.73 -13.29 0.04
CA ALA A 568 1.47 -13.68 -0.59
C ALA A 568 0.86 -12.60 -1.49
N ASP A 569 -0.09 -13.00 -2.34
CA ASP A 569 -0.88 -12.07 -3.17
C ASP A 569 -1.72 -11.12 -2.31
N LEU A 570 -2.30 -11.62 -1.21
CA LEU A 570 -3.06 -10.84 -0.24
C LEU A 570 -2.48 -11.05 1.15
N VAL A 571 -2.15 -9.95 1.83
CA VAL A 571 -1.61 -10.01 3.19
C VAL A 571 -2.46 -9.22 4.17
N VAL A 572 -2.73 -9.84 5.31
CA VAL A 572 -3.25 -9.18 6.49
C VAL A 572 -2.17 -9.24 7.55
N HIS A 573 -1.61 -8.10 7.91
CA HIS A 573 -0.44 -8.06 8.78
C HIS A 573 -0.55 -6.93 9.79
N ALA A 574 -0.30 -7.25 11.05
CA ALA A 574 -0.01 -6.26 12.07
C ALA A 574 1.47 -6.39 12.42
N ALA A 575 2.23 -5.33 12.21
CA ALA A 575 3.61 -5.31 12.64
C ALA A 575 3.68 -4.96 14.14
N TYR A 576 4.72 -5.43 14.84
CA TYR A 576 4.98 -5.09 16.24
C TYR A 576 6.38 -4.50 16.43
N PRO A 577 6.59 -3.65 17.46
CA PRO A 577 7.93 -3.22 17.84
C PRO A 577 8.80 -4.43 18.21
N GLY A 578 9.95 -4.59 17.56
CA GLY A 578 10.88 -5.71 17.79
C GLY A 578 10.84 -6.81 16.74
N THR A 579 9.76 -6.91 15.95
CA THR A 579 9.72 -7.76 14.74
C THR A 579 10.27 -6.97 13.57
N PHE A 580 11.57 -6.66 13.60
CA PHE A 580 12.19 -5.96 12.48
C PHE A 580 12.24 -6.91 11.27
N MET A 581 11.46 -6.60 10.23
CA MET A 581 11.37 -7.38 8.98
C MET A 581 12.72 -7.45 8.22
N GLY A 582 13.71 -6.64 8.62
CA GLY A 582 15.06 -6.65 8.05
C GLY A 582 15.99 -7.77 8.53
N ASN A 583 15.60 -8.60 9.52
CA ASN A 583 16.33 -9.83 9.82
C ASN A 583 15.47 -11.07 9.52
N PRO A 584 15.57 -11.65 8.32
CA PRO A 584 14.77 -12.82 7.93
C PRO A 584 14.97 -14.03 8.85
N THR A 585 16.05 -14.06 9.65
CA THR A 585 16.29 -15.15 10.61
C THR A 585 15.44 -15.08 11.89
N ASN A 586 14.81 -13.95 12.20
CA ASN A 586 14.02 -13.76 13.43
C ASN A 586 12.50 -13.76 13.22
N ILE A 587 11.99 -13.88 11.98
CA ILE A 587 10.55 -13.86 11.70
C ILE A 587 9.83 -15.08 12.30
N GLY A 588 10.53 -16.22 12.43
CA GLY A 588 10.01 -17.40 13.12
C GLY A 588 9.90 -17.27 14.64
N GLN A 589 10.42 -16.20 15.25
CA GLN A 589 10.07 -15.82 16.62
C GLN A 589 8.90 -14.86 16.57
N ALA A 590 7.73 -15.38 16.21
CA ALA A 590 6.46 -14.73 16.48
C ALA A 590 6.40 -14.43 17.98
N TYR A 591 6.79 -13.22 18.36
CA TYR A 591 6.45 -12.69 19.66
C TYR A 591 4.94 -12.64 19.67
N SER A 592 4.34 -13.58 20.38
CA SER A 592 2.92 -13.67 20.68
C SER A 592 2.52 -12.43 21.45
N SER A 593 2.39 -11.30 20.74
CA SER A 593 1.77 -10.11 21.27
C SER A 593 0.34 -10.52 21.63
N PRO A 594 -0.04 -10.44 22.91
CA PRO A 594 -1.33 -10.94 23.37
C PRO A 594 -2.50 -10.06 22.92
N THR A 595 -2.24 -8.95 22.22
CA THR A 595 -3.28 -8.02 21.80
C THR A 595 -3.25 -7.84 20.30
N PRO A 596 -3.86 -8.78 19.57
CA PRO A 596 -4.00 -8.61 18.16
C PRO A 596 -4.84 -7.36 17.84
N VAL A 597 -4.43 -6.65 16.79
CA VAL A 597 -4.90 -5.29 16.52
C VAL A 597 -5.89 -5.23 15.37
N ILE A 598 -5.74 -6.08 14.35
CA ILE A 598 -6.67 -6.15 13.20
C ILE A 598 -7.87 -7.02 13.56
N GLN A 599 -9.10 -6.63 13.23
CA GLN A 599 -10.32 -7.37 13.63
C GLN A 599 -11.35 -7.49 12.50
N GLY A 600 -12.13 -8.57 12.48
CA GLY A 600 -13.29 -8.69 11.60
C GLY A 600 -12.93 -8.59 10.12
N VAL A 601 -11.91 -9.32 9.68
CA VAL A 601 -11.52 -9.36 8.26
C VAL A 601 -12.27 -10.49 7.55
N THR A 602 -12.96 -10.17 6.47
CA THR A 602 -13.64 -11.16 5.61
C THR A 602 -12.98 -11.19 4.24
N ILE A 603 -12.53 -12.36 3.80
CA ILE A 603 -11.91 -12.60 2.50
C ILE A 603 -12.75 -13.65 1.78
N GLU A 604 -13.56 -13.23 0.81
CA GLU A 604 -14.55 -14.10 0.18
C GLU A 604 -14.64 -14.04 -1.35
N ASP A 605 -14.89 -15.18 -1.99
CA ASP A 605 -15.18 -15.29 -3.42
C ASP A 605 -14.08 -14.70 -4.34
N ASN A 606 -12.83 -14.61 -3.88
CA ASN A 606 -11.71 -14.12 -4.69
C ASN A 606 -11.10 -15.24 -5.55
N GLU A 607 -10.38 -14.86 -6.60
CA GLU A 607 -9.61 -15.77 -7.47
C GLU A 607 -8.12 -15.44 -7.35
N PHE A 608 -7.29 -16.44 -7.08
CA PHE A 608 -5.83 -16.33 -6.99
C PHE A 608 -5.22 -17.30 -7.98
N THR A 609 -4.38 -16.81 -8.88
CA THR A 609 -3.73 -17.63 -9.90
C THR A 609 -2.27 -17.28 -10.08
N GLY A 610 -1.39 -18.28 -10.10
CA GLY A 610 0.01 -18.04 -10.45
C GLY A 610 0.77 -17.22 -9.43
N SER A 611 0.37 -17.24 -8.15
CA SER A 611 1.17 -16.60 -7.10
C SER A 611 2.50 -17.33 -6.95
N ARG A 612 3.60 -16.60 -6.90
CA ARG A 612 4.92 -17.21 -6.64
C ARG A 612 4.98 -17.85 -5.25
N PHE A 613 4.22 -17.30 -4.30
CA PHE A 613 4.19 -17.70 -2.89
C PHE A 613 2.78 -18.16 -2.47
N ALA A 614 2.32 -17.78 -1.28
CA ALA A 614 0.96 -18.10 -0.84
C ALA A 614 -0.08 -17.22 -1.54
N ALA A 615 -1.31 -17.70 -1.66
CA ALA A 615 -2.41 -16.83 -2.10
C ALA A 615 -2.74 -15.80 -1.02
N MET A 616 -2.70 -16.23 0.25
CA MET A 616 -3.02 -15.39 1.39
C MET A 616 -2.03 -15.62 2.54
N GLU A 617 -1.63 -14.52 3.18
CA GLU A 617 -0.92 -14.54 4.46
C GLU A 617 -1.73 -13.74 5.48
N ILE A 618 -2.04 -14.38 6.60
CA ILE A 618 -2.94 -13.86 7.63
C ILE A 618 -2.21 -13.88 8.95
N ASN A 619 -1.67 -12.75 9.36
CA ASN A 619 -0.85 -12.64 10.54
C ASN A 619 -1.48 -11.68 11.56
N SER A 620 -1.52 -12.12 12.83
CA SER A 620 -1.76 -11.25 13.98
C SER A 620 -3.16 -10.60 14.06
N ILE A 621 -4.20 -11.38 13.72
CA ILE A 621 -5.60 -10.96 13.76
C ILE A 621 -6.27 -11.28 15.10
N ALA A 622 -7.08 -10.34 15.58
CA ALA A 622 -7.80 -10.39 16.85
C ALA A 622 -9.17 -10.97 16.67
N ALA A 623 -9.81 -11.34 17.78
CA ALA A 623 -11.23 -11.65 17.78
C ALA A 623 -12.06 -10.34 17.59
N PRO A 624 -13.12 -10.34 16.76
CA PRO A 624 -13.57 -11.44 15.91
C PRO A 624 -12.55 -11.70 14.79
N GLY A 625 -12.23 -12.98 14.61
CA GLY A 625 -11.19 -13.47 13.72
C GLY A 625 -11.37 -13.17 12.23
N ALA A 626 -10.48 -13.72 11.41
CA ALA A 626 -10.65 -13.68 9.96
C ALA A 626 -11.68 -14.73 9.49
N THR A 627 -12.53 -14.37 8.53
CA THR A 627 -13.39 -15.29 7.79
C THR A 627 -12.88 -15.40 6.36
N ILE A 628 -12.46 -16.59 5.94
CA ILE A 628 -11.88 -16.87 4.62
C ILE A 628 -12.73 -17.92 3.93
N ARG A 629 -13.50 -17.53 2.90
CA ARG A 629 -14.47 -18.45 2.30
C ARG A 629 -14.71 -18.31 0.81
N GLY A 630 -15.06 -19.41 0.14
CA GLY A 630 -15.48 -19.35 -1.27
C GLY A 630 -14.38 -18.97 -2.27
N ASN A 631 -13.12 -18.87 -1.84
CA ASN A 631 -12.03 -18.43 -2.71
C ASN A 631 -11.58 -19.56 -3.65
N ARG A 632 -11.17 -19.21 -4.87
CA ARG A 632 -10.61 -20.11 -5.88
C ARG A 632 -9.10 -19.84 -5.98
N ILE A 633 -8.29 -20.85 -5.67
CA ILE A 633 -6.83 -20.74 -5.64
C ILE A 633 -6.26 -21.77 -6.61
N HIS A 634 -5.45 -21.34 -7.56
CA HIS A 634 -4.93 -22.19 -8.63
C HIS A 634 -3.45 -21.89 -8.89
N ASP A 635 -2.60 -22.93 -8.90
CA ASP A 635 -1.17 -22.80 -9.25
C ASP A 635 -0.44 -21.70 -8.46
N VAL A 636 -0.60 -21.71 -7.14
CA VAL A 636 0.17 -20.85 -6.22
C VAL A 636 1.36 -21.62 -5.65
N SER A 637 2.39 -20.93 -5.16
CA SER A 637 3.55 -21.55 -4.49
C SER A 637 4.43 -22.41 -5.42
N PHE A 638 4.53 -22.05 -6.70
CA PHE A 638 5.15 -22.93 -7.71
C PHE A 638 6.67 -22.79 -7.83
N ASP A 639 7.29 -21.69 -7.36
CA ASP A 639 8.72 -21.45 -7.57
C ASP A 639 9.59 -21.91 -6.40
N ARG A 640 9.85 -23.23 -6.36
CA ARG A 640 10.77 -23.84 -5.40
C ARG A 640 12.21 -23.97 -5.93
N ALA A 641 12.42 -23.83 -7.24
CA ALA A 641 13.62 -24.35 -7.89
C ALA A 641 14.86 -23.43 -7.77
N GLY A 642 14.68 -22.18 -7.35
CA GLY A 642 15.79 -21.21 -7.20
C GLY A 642 15.94 -20.59 -5.82
N ALA A 643 14.99 -20.78 -4.89
CA ALA A 643 15.05 -20.20 -3.56
C ALA A 643 16.17 -20.87 -2.73
N PRO A 644 17.13 -20.12 -2.16
CA PRO A 644 18.15 -20.69 -1.28
C PRO A 644 17.48 -21.40 -0.09
N ASN A 645 18.04 -22.54 0.33
CA ASN A 645 17.51 -23.50 1.34
C ASN A 645 17.27 -22.95 2.77
N ASP A 646 16.98 -21.67 2.93
CA ASP A 646 16.77 -21.06 4.23
C ASP A 646 15.38 -21.40 4.78
N ALA A 647 15.30 -21.66 6.08
CA ALA A 647 14.09 -22.13 6.78
C ALA A 647 12.84 -21.25 6.62
N TYR A 648 12.98 -20.05 6.07
CA TYR A 648 11.89 -19.12 5.77
C TYR A 648 10.93 -19.68 4.69
N TRP A 649 11.45 -20.49 3.77
CA TRP A 649 10.71 -21.02 2.62
C TRP A 649 9.76 -22.17 2.95
N ASP A 650 9.76 -22.66 4.19
CA ASP A 650 8.72 -23.57 4.66
C ASP A 650 7.35 -22.88 4.70
N GLN A 651 7.28 -21.54 4.81
CA GLN A 651 6.04 -20.76 4.75
C GLN A 651 5.54 -20.51 3.31
N ALA A 652 6.43 -20.50 2.32
CA ALA A 652 6.09 -20.26 0.91
C ALA A 652 5.34 -21.44 0.23
N ASN A 653 4.97 -22.44 1.02
CA ASN A 653 4.48 -23.75 0.58
C ASN A 653 2.97 -23.92 0.76
N PHE A 654 2.31 -22.92 1.35
CA PHE A 654 0.89 -22.94 1.68
C PHE A 654 0.08 -22.11 0.70
N ALA A 655 -1.10 -22.58 0.32
CA ALA A 655 -2.06 -21.73 -0.37
C ALA A 655 -2.57 -20.60 0.56
N ILE A 656 -2.81 -20.91 1.84
CA ILE A 656 -3.22 -19.97 2.88
C ILE A 656 -2.31 -20.16 4.09
N HIS A 657 -1.55 -19.12 4.44
CA HIS A 657 -0.74 -19.09 5.65
C HIS A 657 -1.46 -18.29 6.73
N VAL A 658 -1.68 -18.88 7.90
CA VAL A 658 -2.27 -18.20 9.06
C VAL A 658 -1.34 -18.30 10.26
N GLU A 659 -0.92 -17.15 10.74
CA GLU A 659 -0.02 -16.99 11.86
C GLU A 659 -0.61 -16.10 12.96
N SER A 660 -0.37 -16.45 14.23
CA SER A 660 -0.67 -15.60 15.40
C SER A 660 -2.11 -15.05 15.46
N THR A 661 -3.07 -15.80 14.94
CA THR A 661 -4.47 -15.36 14.81
C THR A 661 -5.32 -15.91 15.96
N ALA A 662 -6.09 -15.06 16.63
CA ALA A 662 -6.83 -15.43 17.84
C ALA A 662 -8.09 -16.27 17.61
N SER A 663 -8.69 -16.16 16.43
CA SER A 663 -9.82 -16.97 15.94
C SER A 663 -9.95 -16.83 14.43
N GLY A 664 -10.65 -17.74 13.76
CA GLY A 664 -10.97 -17.58 12.35
C GLY A 664 -11.76 -18.74 11.77
N ILE A 665 -12.33 -18.54 10.58
CA ILE A 665 -13.08 -19.55 9.84
C ILE A 665 -12.47 -19.66 8.44
N ILE A 666 -12.12 -20.87 8.01
CA ILE A 666 -11.61 -21.16 6.65
C ILE A 666 -12.50 -22.24 6.03
N GLU A 667 -13.40 -21.87 5.13
CA GLU A 667 -14.39 -22.82 4.59
C GLU A 667 -14.70 -22.62 3.11
N ASN A 668 -15.12 -23.68 2.41
CA ASN A 668 -15.61 -23.61 1.03
C ASN A 668 -14.62 -23.02 0.01
N ASN A 669 -13.32 -23.04 0.30
CA ASN A 669 -12.29 -22.65 -0.66
C ASN A 669 -12.01 -23.83 -1.62
N SER A 670 -11.69 -23.52 -2.87
CA SER A 670 -11.32 -24.49 -3.91
C SER A 670 -9.86 -24.28 -4.27
N VAL A 671 -9.01 -25.28 -4.02
CA VAL A 671 -7.58 -25.17 -4.30
C VAL A 671 -7.14 -26.26 -5.25
N THR A 672 -6.44 -25.85 -6.31
CA THR A 672 -6.04 -26.70 -7.43
C THR A 672 -4.63 -26.32 -7.90
N GLY A 673 -3.96 -27.21 -8.63
CA GLY A 673 -2.62 -26.94 -9.15
C GLY A 673 -1.48 -27.39 -8.23
N ARG A 674 -0.29 -26.81 -8.43
CA ARG A 674 0.95 -27.20 -7.74
C ARG A 674 1.17 -26.47 -6.42
N PHE A 675 0.72 -27.03 -5.31
CA PHE A 675 1.06 -26.56 -3.97
C PHE A 675 1.49 -27.75 -3.10
N THR A 676 2.28 -27.51 -2.06
CA THR A 676 2.66 -28.60 -1.15
C THR A 676 1.61 -28.79 -0.06
N SER A 677 1.08 -27.69 0.49
CA SER A 677 0.11 -27.68 1.58
C SER A 677 -1.01 -26.67 1.32
N LEU A 678 -2.22 -26.94 1.81
CA LEU A 678 -3.33 -26.00 1.71
C LEU A 678 -3.21 -24.88 2.75
N VAL A 679 -3.28 -25.23 4.04
CA VAL A 679 -3.28 -24.29 5.16
C VAL A 679 -2.07 -24.55 6.05
N GLY A 680 -1.30 -23.51 6.32
CA GLY A 680 -0.29 -23.50 7.38
C GLY A 680 -0.84 -22.76 8.59
N LEU A 681 -0.91 -23.42 9.75
CA LEU A 681 -1.31 -22.79 11.01
C LEU A 681 -0.10 -22.70 11.94
N ALA A 682 0.31 -21.49 12.28
CA ALA A 682 1.38 -21.20 13.24
C ALA A 682 0.84 -20.30 14.36
N ASN A 683 0.89 -20.73 15.62
CA ASN A 683 0.40 -19.94 16.77
C ASN A 683 -1.06 -19.42 16.62
N ALA A 684 -1.89 -20.10 15.83
CA ALA A 684 -3.28 -19.72 15.61
C ALA A 684 -4.20 -20.44 16.59
N ASN A 685 -5.01 -19.69 17.33
CA ASN A 685 -5.99 -20.22 18.28
C ASN A 685 -7.39 -20.17 17.66
N ASN A 686 -8.25 -21.13 17.99
CA ASN A 686 -9.67 -21.14 17.60
C ASN A 686 -9.92 -20.92 16.08
N VAL A 687 -9.08 -21.50 15.22
CA VAL A 687 -9.30 -21.48 13.77
C VAL A 687 -10.06 -22.73 13.35
N THR A 688 -11.28 -22.54 12.86
CA THR A 688 -12.10 -23.63 12.30
C THR A 688 -11.82 -23.75 10.81
N VAL A 689 -11.32 -24.91 10.39
CA VAL A 689 -11.17 -25.25 8.97
C VAL A 689 -12.30 -26.17 8.56
N GLY A 690 -13.25 -25.65 7.78
CA GLY A 690 -14.43 -26.38 7.29
C GLY A 690 -14.16 -27.17 6.00
N SER A 691 -15.23 -27.53 5.29
CA SER A 691 -15.14 -28.27 4.02
C SER A 691 -14.51 -27.41 2.91
N ASN A 692 -13.28 -27.70 2.52
CA ASN A 692 -12.66 -27.15 1.32
C ASN A 692 -12.45 -28.29 0.29
N ASN A 693 -12.47 -27.97 -1.00
CA ASN A 693 -12.28 -28.98 -2.06
C ASN A 693 -10.78 -29.14 -2.38
N GLY A 694 -10.29 -30.39 -2.43
CA GLY A 694 -8.89 -30.71 -2.81
C GLY A 694 -7.89 -30.87 -1.64
N MET A 695 -8.34 -31.20 -0.42
CA MET A 695 -7.54 -31.02 0.80
C MET A 695 -6.63 -32.19 1.22
N ALA A 696 -5.40 -31.85 1.61
CA ALA A 696 -4.68 -32.48 2.71
C ALA A 696 -4.22 -31.38 3.69
N ILE A 697 -4.53 -31.52 4.99
CA ILE A 697 -4.05 -30.63 6.06
C ILE A 697 -2.69 -31.19 6.50
N GLN A 698 -1.59 -30.45 6.26
CA GLN A 698 -0.25 -31.02 6.38
C GLN A 698 0.47 -30.68 7.69
N ARG A 699 0.19 -29.53 8.34
CA ARG A 699 0.99 -29.10 9.50
C ARG A 699 0.25 -28.17 10.46
N VAL A 700 0.10 -28.63 11.70
CA VAL A 700 -0.13 -27.79 12.90
C VAL A 700 1.18 -27.89 13.67
N SER A 701 2.06 -26.89 13.60
CA SER A 701 3.34 -26.94 14.30
C SER A 701 3.23 -26.50 15.75
N ASP A 702 4.08 -27.09 16.60
CA ASP A 702 4.11 -26.96 18.06
C ASP A 702 4.19 -25.50 18.56
N ALA A 703 3.06 -24.95 19.03
CA ALA A 703 2.94 -23.91 20.07
C ALA A 703 1.48 -23.42 20.27
N CYS A 704 0.48 -24.30 20.20
CA CYS A 704 -0.83 -23.95 20.73
C CYS A 704 -0.72 -23.84 22.26
N SER A 705 -0.89 -22.64 22.82
CA SER A 705 -0.88 -22.39 24.26
C SER A 705 -2.18 -22.91 24.89
N GLY A 706 -2.34 -24.24 24.95
CA GLY A 706 -3.39 -24.92 25.72
C GLY A 706 -4.84 -24.66 25.28
N THR A 707 -5.08 -24.12 24.08
CA THR A 707 -6.42 -23.91 23.53
C THR A 707 -6.67 -24.88 22.37
N PRO A 708 -7.79 -25.63 22.33
CA PRO A 708 -8.07 -26.59 21.26
C PRO A 708 -8.14 -25.93 19.88
N VAL A 709 -7.56 -26.59 18.88
CA VAL A 709 -7.85 -26.31 17.46
C VAL A 709 -8.93 -27.30 17.03
N ASP A 710 -10.17 -26.81 16.86
CA ASP A 710 -11.29 -27.62 16.34
C ASP A 710 -11.19 -27.77 14.82
N ILE A 711 -10.77 -28.95 14.37
CA ILE A 711 -10.73 -29.29 12.94
C ILE A 711 -11.97 -30.13 12.60
N ASP A 712 -13.02 -29.49 12.05
CA ASP A 712 -14.22 -30.18 11.53
C ASP A 712 -13.97 -30.65 10.09
N ILE A 713 -13.35 -31.84 9.95
CA ILE A 713 -13.15 -32.46 8.64
C ILE A 713 -14.46 -33.13 8.20
N ARG A 714 -15.23 -32.45 7.36
CA ARG A 714 -16.41 -33.07 6.70
C ARG A 714 -15.99 -33.77 5.41
N PRO A 715 -16.45 -35.01 5.16
CA PRO A 715 -16.07 -35.77 3.98
C PRO A 715 -16.54 -35.09 2.69
N VAL A 716 -15.61 -34.88 1.75
CA VAL A 716 -15.90 -34.40 0.39
C VAL A 716 -16.60 -35.53 -0.37
N ARG A 717 -17.80 -35.26 -0.90
CA ARG A 717 -18.47 -36.16 -1.84
C ARG A 717 -17.79 -36.01 -3.21
N ASN A 718 -17.02 -37.02 -3.63
CA ASN A 718 -16.32 -37.17 -4.92
C ASN A 718 -15.00 -36.38 -5.09
N PRO A 719 -13.84 -36.92 -4.68
CA PRO A 719 -12.55 -36.40 -5.15
C PRO A 719 -12.37 -36.70 -6.64
N VAL A 720 -12.11 -35.67 -7.44
CA VAL A 720 -11.68 -35.82 -8.83
C VAL A 720 -10.18 -36.04 -8.82
N VAL A 721 -9.73 -37.28 -9.08
CA VAL A 721 -8.31 -37.60 -9.24
C VAL A 721 -7.92 -37.32 -10.70
N THR A 722 -7.23 -36.21 -10.96
CA THR A 722 -6.59 -35.95 -12.25
C THR A 722 -5.12 -36.38 -12.19
N GLY A 723 -4.73 -37.23 -13.14
CA GLY A 723 -3.45 -37.95 -13.11
C GLY A 723 -2.21 -37.07 -13.27
N THR A 724 -1.19 -37.38 -12.47
CA THR A 724 0.21 -37.03 -12.69
C THR A 724 1.04 -38.31 -12.70
N SER A 725 2.11 -38.33 -13.49
CA SER A 725 2.89 -39.51 -13.88
C SER A 725 4.08 -39.83 -12.97
N GLU A 726 3.96 -39.65 -11.66
CA GLU A 726 4.98 -40.09 -10.70
C GLU A 726 4.48 -41.28 -9.86
N PRO A 727 5.33 -42.25 -9.49
CA PRO A 727 4.89 -43.45 -8.78
C PRO A 727 4.57 -43.11 -7.32
N LEU A 728 3.31 -42.76 -7.07
CA LEU A 728 2.72 -42.89 -5.74
C LEU A 728 2.75 -44.37 -5.36
N LEU A 729 3.32 -44.67 -4.19
CA LEU A 729 3.35 -46.00 -3.59
C LEU A 729 1.91 -46.54 -3.55
N ALA A 730 1.58 -47.46 -4.47
CA ALA A 730 0.25 -48.04 -4.55
C ALA A 730 0.04 -48.99 -3.36
N VAL A 731 -0.72 -48.54 -2.36
CA VAL A 731 -1.31 -49.45 -1.37
C VAL A 731 -2.50 -50.15 -2.05
N THR A 732 -2.23 -51.28 -2.68
CA THR A 732 -3.28 -52.15 -3.23
C THR A 732 -3.90 -52.96 -2.10
N GLY A 733 -5.21 -52.77 -1.85
CA GLY A 733 -5.97 -53.64 -0.94
C GLY A 733 -7.11 -53.02 -0.13
N LEU A 734 -7.46 -51.74 -0.31
CA LEU A 734 -8.58 -51.13 0.41
C LEU A 734 -9.87 -51.10 -0.42
N ASP A 735 -10.97 -51.43 0.24
CA ASP A 735 -12.34 -51.34 -0.26
C ASP A 735 -12.65 -49.89 -0.72
N PRO A 736 -13.20 -49.67 -1.93
CA PRO A 736 -13.57 -48.34 -2.41
C PRO A 736 -14.62 -47.60 -1.55
N ALA A 737 -15.22 -48.25 -0.54
CA ALA A 737 -16.10 -47.61 0.44
C ALA A 737 -15.39 -47.02 1.69
N LEU A 738 -14.09 -47.27 1.87
CA LEU A 738 -13.33 -46.82 3.05
C LEU A 738 -12.46 -45.60 2.73
N GLN A 739 -12.88 -44.42 3.21
CA GLN A 739 -12.07 -43.21 3.18
C GLN A 739 -11.12 -43.22 4.40
N ALA A 740 -9.81 -43.34 4.15
CA ALA A 740 -8.78 -43.20 5.19
C ALA A 740 -8.13 -41.81 5.10
N ILE A 741 -8.05 -41.10 6.22
CA ILE A 741 -7.25 -39.88 6.37
C ILE A 741 -5.83 -40.32 6.73
N VAL A 742 -4.85 -39.95 5.90
CA VAL A 742 -3.43 -40.21 6.16
C VAL A 742 -2.78 -38.91 6.62
N ILE A 743 -2.36 -38.84 7.89
CA ILE A 743 -1.49 -37.77 8.41
C ILE A 743 -0.05 -38.30 8.28
N ILE A 744 0.77 -37.67 7.44
CA ILE A 744 2.17 -38.05 7.22
C ILE A 744 3.07 -37.02 7.93
N ALA A 745 3.82 -37.45 8.94
CA ALA A 745 4.92 -36.66 9.50
C ALA A 745 6.19 -36.86 8.65
N ALA A 746 6.88 -35.78 8.28
CA ALA A 746 8.10 -35.84 7.48
C ALA A 746 9.29 -36.44 8.28
N PRO A 747 10.11 -37.31 7.68
CA PRO A 747 11.33 -37.80 8.31
C PRO A 747 12.44 -36.73 8.18
N ASN A 748 13.00 -36.30 9.32
CA ASN A 748 14.26 -35.53 9.53
C ASN A 748 14.20 -34.14 10.20
N SER A 749 13.08 -33.69 10.79
CA SER A 749 13.09 -32.49 11.63
C SER A 749 13.44 -32.81 13.09
N LYS A 750 14.49 -32.17 13.63
CA LYS A 750 14.77 -32.18 15.08
C LYS A 750 13.69 -31.37 15.80
N ALA A 751 12.73 -32.04 16.44
CA ALA A 751 11.72 -31.41 17.28
C ALA A 751 11.75 -32.01 18.70
N SER A 752 11.73 -31.14 19.71
CA SER A 752 11.48 -31.51 21.10
C SER A 752 9.97 -31.41 21.37
N VAL A 753 9.32 -32.54 21.62
CA VAL A 753 7.89 -32.57 21.96
C VAL A 753 7.70 -32.03 23.38
N GLY A 754 7.17 -30.81 23.50
CA GLY A 754 6.62 -30.30 24.75
C GLY A 754 5.19 -30.79 24.96
N ASN A 755 4.80 -31.01 26.21
CA ASN A 755 3.47 -31.50 26.62
C ASN A 755 2.33 -30.60 26.08
N CYS A 756 1.57 -31.07 25.08
CA CYS A 756 0.31 -30.48 24.64
C CYS A 756 -0.85 -31.41 25.03
N PRO A 757 -1.86 -30.97 25.80
CA PRO A 757 -3.08 -31.73 26.03
C PRO A 757 -4.14 -31.42 24.95
N ASP A 758 -4.76 -32.48 24.42
CA ASP A 758 -6.01 -32.54 23.66
C ASP A 758 -6.10 -31.89 22.27
N VAL A 759 -5.96 -32.72 21.22
CA VAL A 759 -6.54 -32.49 19.88
C VAL A 759 -7.88 -33.24 19.81
N LEU A 760 -9.00 -32.53 19.74
CA LEU A 760 -10.34 -33.11 19.60
C LEU A 760 -10.69 -33.22 18.11
N ILE A 761 -10.70 -34.45 17.59
CA ILE A 761 -11.24 -34.74 16.25
C ILE A 761 -12.70 -35.15 16.43
N ASN A 762 -13.63 -34.22 16.20
CA ASN A 762 -15.06 -34.46 16.41
C ASN A 762 -15.74 -34.90 15.10
N GLY A 763 -15.55 -36.18 14.72
CA GLY A 763 -16.22 -36.79 13.58
C GLY A 763 -17.30 -37.78 14.04
N THR A 764 -18.58 -37.40 13.93
CA THR A 764 -19.68 -38.37 14.07
C THR A 764 -19.78 -39.19 12.78
N GLY A 765 -19.24 -40.42 12.81
CA GLY A 765 -19.52 -41.44 11.78
C GLY A 765 -18.33 -42.01 11.01
N VAL A 766 -17.15 -42.19 11.62
CA VAL A 766 -16.13 -43.07 11.04
C VAL A 766 -16.54 -44.53 11.30
N PRO A 767 -16.79 -45.37 10.27
CA PRO A 767 -16.97 -46.80 10.48
C PRO A 767 -15.63 -47.39 10.90
N VAL A 768 -15.55 -47.93 12.11
CA VAL A 768 -14.36 -48.66 12.58
C VAL A 768 -14.36 -50.03 11.89
N ALA A 769 -13.37 -50.28 11.04
CA ALA A 769 -13.12 -51.63 10.55
C ALA A 769 -12.58 -52.46 11.72
N VAL A 770 -13.42 -53.34 12.24
CA VAL A 770 -13.05 -54.40 13.17
C VAL A 770 -12.62 -55.61 12.34
N ASP A 771 -11.52 -56.25 12.75
CA ASP A 771 -11.17 -57.56 12.20
C ASP A 771 -12.24 -58.61 12.53
N SER A 772 -12.10 -59.81 11.98
CA SER A 772 -13.03 -60.92 12.21
C SER A 772 -13.18 -61.33 13.69
N ASP A 773 -12.29 -60.84 14.56
CA ASP A 773 -12.26 -61.13 15.99
C ASP A 773 -12.74 -59.94 16.86
N GLY A 774 -13.17 -58.83 16.24
CA GLY A 774 -13.71 -57.67 16.93
C GLY A 774 -12.66 -56.69 17.46
N ASN A 775 -11.39 -56.79 17.03
CA ASN A 775 -10.33 -55.88 17.46
C ASN A 775 -10.23 -54.67 16.52
N ALA A 776 -10.18 -53.48 17.11
CA ALA A 776 -9.85 -52.24 16.41
C ALA A 776 -8.35 -51.99 16.54
N THR A 777 -7.61 -51.97 15.42
CA THR A 777 -6.19 -51.61 15.40
C THR A 777 -6.01 -50.22 14.79
N PHE A 778 -5.42 -49.30 15.54
CA PHE A 778 -4.98 -48.01 15.05
C PHE A 778 -3.48 -48.06 14.76
N PRO A 779 -3.00 -47.69 13.56
CA PRO A 779 -1.60 -47.34 13.40
C PRO A 779 -1.42 -45.90 13.91
N ILE A 780 -0.98 -45.75 15.17
CA ILE A 780 -0.41 -44.48 15.64
C ILE A 780 1.10 -44.57 15.44
N GLN A 781 1.62 -43.81 14.48
CA GLN A 781 3.05 -43.74 14.24
C GLN A 781 3.65 -42.68 15.18
N TYR A 782 4.25 -43.11 16.30
CA TYR A 782 5.07 -42.23 17.12
C TYR A 782 6.46 -42.09 16.48
N SER A 783 6.88 -40.85 16.22
CA SER A 783 8.30 -40.53 15.98
C SER A 783 8.94 -40.17 17.32
N VAL A 784 9.79 -41.05 17.85
CA VAL A 784 10.61 -40.75 19.03
C VAL A 784 11.94 -40.18 18.54
N GLY A 785 12.21 -38.92 18.90
CA GLY A 785 13.49 -38.28 18.62
C GLY A 785 14.65 -39.07 19.24
N SER A 786 15.69 -39.34 18.45
CA SER A 786 16.88 -40.05 18.91
C SER A 786 17.69 -39.19 19.88
N ILE A 787 17.81 -39.62 21.13
CA ILE A 787 19.00 -39.36 21.94
C ILE A 787 19.54 -40.73 22.37
N GLY A 788 20.54 -41.23 21.63
CA GLY A 788 21.24 -42.49 21.94
C GLY A 788 20.61 -43.74 21.32
N THR A 789 21.44 -44.45 20.55
CA THR A 789 21.42 -45.77 19.87
C THR A 789 20.36 -46.86 20.14
N THR A 790 19.16 -46.61 20.69
CA THR A 790 18.10 -47.63 20.81
C THR A 790 16.72 -47.03 20.52
N ALA A 791 16.04 -47.54 19.49
CA ALA A 791 14.63 -47.20 19.24
C ALA A 791 13.73 -48.14 20.04
N TRP A 792 12.74 -47.56 20.72
CA TRP A 792 11.75 -48.29 21.52
C TRP A 792 10.38 -48.16 20.86
N TYR A 793 9.73 -49.30 20.60
CA TYR A 793 8.35 -49.33 20.13
C TYR A 793 7.43 -49.85 21.24
N GLN A 794 6.36 -49.12 21.53
CA GLN A 794 5.29 -49.55 22.44
C GLN A 794 4.03 -49.86 21.62
N ALA A 795 3.50 -51.06 21.82
CA ALA A 795 2.18 -51.44 21.31
C ALA A 795 1.12 -51.21 22.39
N LEU A 796 0.11 -50.41 22.06
CA LEU A 796 -1.10 -50.24 22.88
C LEU A 796 -2.21 -51.11 22.30
N GLN A 797 -2.81 -51.93 23.15
CA GLN A 797 -3.97 -52.77 22.81
C GLN A 797 -5.17 -52.29 23.63
N LEU A 798 -6.28 -52.00 22.96
CA LEU A 798 -7.54 -51.65 23.62
C LEU A 798 -8.25 -52.93 24.04
N ASP A 799 -8.40 -53.16 25.34
CA ASP A 799 -9.28 -54.20 25.88
C ASP A 799 -10.68 -53.59 26.12
N PRO A 800 -11.73 -54.10 25.45
CA PRO A 800 -13.09 -53.59 25.59
C PRO A 800 -13.64 -53.62 27.03
N ALA A 801 -13.10 -54.47 27.90
CA ALA A 801 -13.54 -54.60 29.29
C ALA A 801 -12.74 -53.74 30.27
N THR A 802 -11.50 -53.34 29.95
CA THR A 802 -10.59 -52.69 30.93
C THR A 802 -9.84 -51.46 30.42
N GLY A 803 -10.05 -51.04 29.17
CA GLY A 803 -9.39 -49.89 28.57
C GLY A 803 -8.03 -50.21 27.94
N TRP A 804 -7.25 -49.17 27.61
CA TRP A 804 -5.95 -49.32 26.95
C TRP A 804 -4.91 -49.98 27.85
N ARG A 805 -4.26 -51.04 27.36
CA ARG A 805 -3.12 -51.70 28.02
C ARG A 805 -1.89 -51.69 27.11
N VAL A 806 -0.72 -51.53 27.69
CA VAL A 806 0.57 -51.70 27.00
C VAL A 806 0.85 -53.20 26.90
N SER A 807 0.88 -53.76 25.69
CA SER A 807 0.99 -55.21 25.49
C SER A 807 2.43 -55.69 25.18
N GLY A 808 3.39 -54.77 25.00
CA GLY A 808 4.80 -55.14 24.89
C GLY A 808 5.71 -53.97 24.54
N ILE A 809 7.00 -54.13 24.86
CA ILE A 809 8.09 -53.22 24.50
C ILE A 809 9.03 -54.01 23.58
N LEU A 810 9.18 -53.55 22.33
CA LEU A 810 10.16 -54.12 21.38
C LEU A 810 11.39 -53.20 21.32
N ALA A 811 12.54 -53.74 21.71
CA ALA A 811 13.84 -53.08 21.56
C ALA A 811 14.54 -53.64 20.31
N ILE A 812 14.83 -52.78 19.33
CA ILE A 812 15.64 -53.14 18.16
C ILE A 812 16.97 -52.42 18.27
N THR A 813 18.05 -53.18 18.46
CA THR A 813 19.43 -52.70 18.35
C THR A 813 19.96 -52.98 16.94
N PRO A 814 20.44 -51.99 16.20
CA PRO A 814 21.06 -52.22 14.90
C PRO A 814 22.45 -52.86 15.08
N TYR A 815 22.77 -53.85 14.25
CA TYR A 815 24.14 -54.26 13.94
C TYR A 815 24.54 -53.65 12.60
#